data_AF-A0A420QMP2-F1
#
_entry.id   AF-A0A420QMP2-F1
#
_cell.length_a   1.000
_cell.length_b   1.000
_cell.length_c   1.000
_cell.angle_alpha   90.00
_cell.angle_beta   90.00
_cell.angle_gamma   90.00
#
_symmetry.space_group_name_H-M   'P 1'
#
loop_
_entity.id
_entity.type
_entity.pdbx_description
1 polymer ?
#
loop_
_entity_poly.entity_id
_entity_poly.type
_entity_poly.pdbx_seq_one_letter_code
_entity_poly.pdbx_strand_id
1 'polypeptide(L)'
;MAELRKYACSMCARRKVKCDRQHPCSNCQKGRAECTYEAPPPPKPRKRAADEDLLARLAQYEKLMQKNGVDYSQHANVWVSSGLEAKRENDSSTTLSDAATELCLWSKLSHELKYPPTLALRNKDDPFLHSSPAFHSMIFDHESKAYENHPEPKQIFFFWQTFVECVNPLIKVVHVPSLQKRILEASWDLANIPKPLSALMFSIYLLSVTSLSSEACQTSLGEDRGALLTRYRTATIRALTAADFMTTKDLETLQAVVLFTFSNPETDLASTMTAVAIRAGQMMGLHKSDTDTKLSFFDKEMRIRLWWQIKGLDSRVRASSTPGIKLARSEFGDVRLPFNINDADLHPDMLEPPVQHTGPTEMVCVLMKFEVTQWLRSSPKAAKVFDCIAPGFGRPGGSTKAEDEAINELEAIYTEKYLAKLDRAVPFHDLTYAMAKLAIARMRFRLHHPRARAAPGDADVYMTKEDSDILFNAALSFLELVNVGFESKFSSQMFTHLTSLYQIDAWIYVISELRRRPAGPRINLSWKLVDSLYSDHPELVDSVENSLFTALGNLTLEAWEARRKALSDADAVPACVELLWSKRRVGQGDAEMAGSALDAWDLNEPALDVGNDTESNFSADRAPNDEKQLEALDLIHHWLTLMLDDKLFLPPIGDNPQIDDAQLEWTFEPESFDFIHIRYLQGTIGDWDRLYGQMYKALKPGGWFQHIEPDLQMLSQNPEIKVDDEHIFTRWAKVFTQVGETIGCTFDFSNGKLSTLAKDAGFVSVTPQTHKIPIGRWPKDKKKKELGTFVGLSFSQALDGFVKLPLCEILKWSPEEMQLFAAEMRKILMNPKTKAFGHVFSVYGQKPERPKESSPAAE
;
A
#
# COMPACT_ATOMS: atom_id res chain seq x y z
N MET A 1 36.78 27.26 -7.99
CA MET A 1 35.47 26.80 -7.49
C MET A 1 35.74 25.90 -6.30
N ALA A 2 35.17 26.18 -5.13
CA ALA A 2 35.42 25.41 -3.91
C ALA A 2 34.80 24.00 -4.02
N GLU A 3 35.54 22.96 -3.65
CA GLU A 3 35.05 21.58 -3.61
C GLU A 3 33.93 21.43 -2.56
N LEU A 4 32.70 21.16 -3.03
CA LEU A 4 31.57 20.83 -2.16
C LEU A 4 31.70 19.40 -1.64
N ARG A 5 31.42 19.18 -0.34
CA ARG A 5 31.46 17.84 0.28
C ARG A 5 30.25 16.99 -0.13
N LYS A 6 30.42 15.66 -0.19
CA LYS A 6 29.43 14.71 -0.73
C LYS A 6 28.20 14.49 0.17
N TYR A 7 28.36 14.63 1.48
CA TYR A 7 27.31 14.41 2.49
C TYR A 7 27.17 15.66 3.37
N ALA A 8 26.06 15.79 4.12
CA ALA A 8 25.95 16.84 5.14
C ALA A 8 26.99 16.61 6.25
N CYS A 9 27.46 17.67 6.90
CA CYS A 9 28.34 17.51 8.06
C CYS A 9 27.62 16.79 9.20
N SER A 10 28.36 16.08 10.06
CA SER A 10 27.84 15.29 11.19
C SER A 10 26.89 16.11 12.07
N MET A 11 27.25 17.37 12.33
CA MET A 11 26.44 18.31 13.12
C MET A 11 25.11 18.67 12.45
N CYS A 12 25.12 19.04 11.17
CA CYS A 12 23.88 19.36 10.45
C CYS A 12 23.00 18.11 10.27
N ALA A 13 23.62 16.95 10.04
CA ALA A 13 22.91 15.68 9.94
C ALA A 13 22.23 15.31 11.29
N ARG A 14 22.95 15.45 12.41
CA ARG A 14 22.42 15.21 13.76
C ARG A 14 21.30 16.17 14.12
N ARG A 15 21.44 17.45 13.76
CA ARG A 15 20.43 18.50 14.00
C ARG A 15 19.28 18.48 12.98
N LYS A 16 19.34 17.64 11.94
CA LYS A 16 18.36 17.56 10.83
C LYS A 16 18.14 18.91 10.11
N VAL A 17 19.15 19.78 10.10
CA VAL A 17 19.12 21.08 9.40
C VAL A 17 19.88 21.02 8.08
N LYS A 18 19.51 21.87 7.11
CA LYS A 18 20.09 21.88 5.76
C LYS A 18 21.58 22.29 5.79
N CYS A 19 22.47 21.42 5.33
CA CYS A 19 23.90 21.72 5.19
C CYS A 19 24.22 22.25 3.78
N ASP A 20 24.94 23.36 3.67
CA ASP A 20 25.42 23.93 2.40
C ASP A 20 26.68 23.23 1.86
N ARG A 21 27.21 22.26 2.62
CA ARG A 21 28.33 21.36 2.27
C ARG A 21 29.67 22.08 2.03
N GLN A 22 29.80 23.31 2.53
CA GLN A 22 31.08 24.04 2.61
C GLN A 22 31.83 23.64 3.90
N HIS A 23 33.13 23.94 4.00
CA HIS A 23 33.89 23.62 5.21
C HIS A 23 34.64 24.85 5.75
N PRO A 24 34.27 25.35 6.94
CA PRO A 24 33.07 24.99 7.72
C PRO A 24 31.77 25.37 7.00
N CYS A 25 30.68 24.64 7.26
CA CYS A 25 29.38 24.93 6.64
C CYS A 25 28.71 26.16 7.29
N SER A 26 27.87 26.90 6.56
CA SER A 26 27.28 28.16 7.08
C SER A 26 26.52 27.98 8.40
N ASN A 27 25.84 26.85 8.59
CA ASN A 27 25.12 26.55 9.83
C ASN A 27 26.05 26.26 11.02
N CYS A 28 27.16 25.52 10.79
CA CYS A 28 28.17 25.32 11.83
C CYS A 28 28.92 26.61 12.15
N GLN A 29 29.15 27.46 11.15
CA GLN A 29 29.79 28.77 11.35
C GLN A 29 28.91 29.71 12.18
N LYS A 30 27.61 29.79 11.87
CA LYS A 30 26.62 30.55 12.65
C LYS A 30 26.48 30.00 14.08
N GLY A 31 26.38 28.69 14.21
CA GLY A 31 26.25 28.02 15.51
C GLY A 31 27.55 27.90 16.31
N ARG A 32 28.67 28.46 15.83
CA ARG A 32 30.02 28.32 16.41
C ARG A 32 30.37 26.88 16.81
N ALA A 33 29.97 25.93 15.98
CA ALA A 33 30.13 24.49 16.22
C ALA A 33 31.19 23.88 15.31
N GLU A 34 31.88 22.85 15.80
CA GLU A 34 32.87 22.12 15.02
C GLU A 34 32.21 21.39 13.83
N CYS A 35 32.75 21.58 12.62
CA CYS A 35 32.12 21.11 11.38
C CYS A 35 32.85 19.88 10.81
N THR A 36 32.59 18.69 11.35
CA THR A 36 33.18 17.43 10.87
C THR A 36 32.31 16.75 9.81
N TYR A 37 32.93 16.07 8.85
CA TYR A 37 32.23 15.29 7.81
C TYR A 37 32.57 13.82 7.99
N GLU A 38 31.62 13.06 8.51
CA GLU A 38 31.72 11.61 8.67
C GLU A 38 30.80 10.92 7.68
N ALA A 39 31.21 9.75 7.17
CA ALA A 39 30.31 8.93 6.37
C ALA A 39 29.18 8.41 7.27
N PRO A 40 27.90 8.57 6.89
CA PRO A 40 26.80 8.06 7.70
C PRO A 40 26.93 6.54 7.84
N PRO A 41 26.60 5.98 9.03
CA PRO A 41 26.64 4.54 9.23
C PRO A 41 25.69 3.86 8.23
N PRO A 42 26.03 2.63 7.78
CA PRO A 42 25.16 1.89 6.88
C PRO A 42 23.77 1.71 7.52
N PRO A 43 22.69 1.85 6.74
CA PRO A 43 21.33 1.72 7.28
C PRO A 43 21.17 0.34 7.90
N LYS A 44 20.86 0.29 9.20
CA LYS A 44 20.44 -0.97 9.84
C LYS A 44 19.17 -1.45 9.14
N PRO A 45 19.07 -2.73 8.76
CA PRO A 45 17.86 -3.28 8.17
C PRO A 45 16.71 -3.10 9.16
N ARG A 46 15.65 -2.40 8.74
CA ARG A 46 14.38 -2.39 9.48
C ARG A 46 13.85 -3.83 9.49
N LYS A 47 13.97 -4.52 10.62
CA LYS A 47 13.21 -5.75 10.87
C LYS A 47 11.72 -5.36 10.85
N ARG A 48 11.02 -5.70 9.77
CA ARG A 48 9.55 -5.79 9.77
C ARG A 48 9.19 -7.14 10.38
N ALA A 49 8.96 -7.14 11.68
CA ALA A 49 8.27 -8.20 12.40
C ALA A 49 7.32 -7.49 13.37
N ALA A 50 6.15 -7.09 12.88
CA ALA A 50 5.16 -6.38 13.69
C ALA A 50 3.70 -6.81 13.42
N ASP A 51 3.44 -7.72 12.48
CA ASP A 51 2.06 -8.15 12.18
C ASP A 51 1.65 -9.39 12.98
N GLU A 52 2.54 -10.37 13.19
CA GLU A 52 2.23 -11.55 14.02
C GLU A 52 2.04 -11.21 15.51
N ASP A 53 2.87 -10.32 16.08
CA ASP A 53 2.75 -9.89 17.49
C ASP A 53 1.48 -9.06 17.74
N LEU A 54 1.04 -8.29 16.72
CA LEU A 54 -0.17 -7.49 16.76
C LEU A 54 -1.43 -8.38 16.67
N LEU A 55 -1.42 -9.37 15.78
CA LEU A 55 -2.51 -10.34 15.62
C LEU A 55 -2.61 -11.27 16.84
N ALA A 56 -1.49 -11.70 17.41
CA ALA A 56 -1.45 -12.49 18.64
C ALA A 56 -2.04 -11.70 19.83
N ARG A 57 -1.73 -10.41 19.96
CA ARG A 57 -2.31 -9.52 20.98
C ARG A 57 -3.80 -9.26 20.76
N LEU A 58 -4.25 -9.10 19.52
CA LEU A 58 -5.67 -8.93 19.19
C LEU A 58 -6.48 -10.17 19.59
N ALA A 59 -6.00 -11.37 19.25
CA ALA A 59 -6.64 -12.63 19.64
C ALA A 59 -6.67 -12.82 21.18
N GLN A 60 -5.62 -12.38 21.88
CA GLN A 60 -5.55 -12.43 23.33
C GLN A 60 -6.55 -11.46 24.01
N TYR A 61 -6.72 -10.26 23.44
CA TYR A 61 -7.70 -9.28 23.93
C TYR A 61 -9.15 -9.68 23.64
N GLU A 62 -9.44 -10.27 22.49
CA GLU A 62 -10.77 -10.79 22.15
C GLU A 62 -11.19 -11.93 23.09
N LYS A 63 -10.28 -12.86 23.39
CA LYS A 63 -10.48 -13.90 24.43
C LYS A 63 -10.72 -13.29 25.81
N LEU A 64 -10.01 -12.23 26.18
CA LEU A 64 -10.18 -11.55 27.48
C LEU A 64 -11.52 -10.81 27.57
N MET A 65 -12.01 -10.22 26.48
CA MET A 65 -13.28 -9.51 26.41
C MET A 65 -14.48 -10.46 26.45
N GLN A 66 -14.40 -11.60 25.75
CA GLN A 66 -15.41 -12.67 25.84
C GLN A 66 -15.47 -13.28 27.25
N LYS A 67 -14.32 -13.53 27.89
CA LYS A 67 -14.24 -14.05 29.27
C LYS A 67 -14.82 -13.09 30.32
N ASN A 68 -14.87 -11.79 30.05
CA ASN A 68 -15.45 -10.78 30.94
C ASN A 68 -16.86 -10.31 30.52
N GLY A 69 -17.48 -10.96 29.50
CA GLY A 69 -18.85 -10.68 29.07
C GLY A 69 -19.06 -9.30 28.43
N VAL A 70 -18.04 -8.75 27.76
CA VAL A 70 -18.11 -7.44 27.09
C VAL A 70 -18.42 -7.62 25.60
N ASP A 71 -19.59 -7.15 25.17
CA ASP A 71 -20.00 -7.16 23.75
C ASP A 71 -19.45 -5.94 23.00
N TYR A 72 -18.60 -6.19 22.01
CA TYR A 72 -17.85 -5.19 21.24
C TYR A 72 -18.42 -4.97 19.82
N SER A 73 -19.55 -5.60 19.49
CA SER A 73 -20.15 -5.59 18.15
C SER A 73 -20.73 -4.23 17.69
N GLN A 74 -20.91 -3.27 18.60
CA GLN A 74 -21.61 -2.00 18.33
C GLN A 74 -20.70 -0.76 18.12
N HIS A 75 -19.38 -0.90 18.18
CA HIS A 75 -18.46 0.25 18.16
C HIS A 75 -17.46 0.28 16.98
N ALA A 76 -17.68 -0.52 15.95
CA ALA A 76 -16.75 -0.63 14.82
C ALA A 76 -16.71 0.57 13.84
N ASN A 77 -17.73 1.44 13.76
CA ASN A 77 -17.85 2.40 12.64
C ASN A 77 -18.43 3.79 13.01
N VAL A 78 -17.67 4.72 13.61
CA VAL A 78 -18.05 6.16 13.62
C VAL A 78 -16.80 7.07 13.61
N TRP A 79 -16.48 7.71 12.48
CA TRP A 79 -15.64 8.91 12.41
C TRP A 79 -16.36 9.99 11.55
N VAL A 80 -16.36 11.23 12.04
CA VAL A 80 -17.11 12.39 11.50
C VAL A 80 -16.18 13.22 10.60
N SER A 81 -16.62 13.51 9.38
CA SER A 81 -15.95 14.40 8.40
C SER A 81 -15.95 15.87 8.85
N SER A 82 -14.79 16.55 8.79
CA SER A 82 -14.60 17.96 9.13
C SER A 82 -15.13 18.90 8.04
N GLY A 83 -15.94 19.87 8.44
CA GLY A 83 -16.60 20.84 7.56
C GLY A 83 -15.71 22.03 7.19
N LEU A 84 -15.51 22.22 5.89
CA LEU A 84 -15.04 23.46 5.29
C LEU A 84 -15.61 23.61 3.87
N GLU A 85 -16.93 23.75 3.74
CA GLU A 85 -17.54 24.41 2.57
C GLU A 85 -18.70 25.30 3.02
N ALA A 86 -18.43 26.60 3.07
CA ALA A 86 -19.44 27.62 3.33
C ALA A 86 -20.21 27.93 2.04
N LYS A 87 -21.53 27.94 2.17
CA LYS A 87 -22.51 28.79 1.46
C LYS A 87 -22.48 28.79 -0.07
N ARG A 88 -23.44 28.05 -0.65
CA ARG A 88 -24.24 28.56 -1.77
C ARG A 88 -25.72 28.27 -1.52
N GLU A 89 -26.42 29.27 -1.00
CA GLU A 89 -27.86 29.42 -1.23
C GLU A 89 -28.05 30.12 -2.58
N ASN A 90 -28.73 29.47 -3.52
CA ASN A 90 -29.98 29.99 -4.06
C ASN A 90 -30.61 28.99 -5.05
N ASP A 91 -31.89 28.72 -4.80
CA ASP A 91 -32.98 28.49 -5.75
C ASP A 91 -32.62 27.99 -7.16
N SER A 92 -33.05 26.76 -7.44
CA SER A 92 -33.96 26.53 -8.57
C SER A 92 -34.66 25.18 -8.40
N SER A 93 -35.95 25.28 -8.11
CA SER A 93 -36.91 24.21 -8.32
C SER A 93 -36.93 23.81 -9.80
N THR A 94 -36.57 22.57 -10.11
CA THR A 94 -37.14 21.90 -11.29
C THR A 94 -37.18 20.40 -11.04
N THR A 95 -38.40 19.89 -11.07
CA THR A 95 -38.84 18.51 -10.92
C THR A 95 -38.36 17.60 -12.04
N LEU A 96 -37.66 16.51 -11.73
CA LEU A 96 -37.53 15.33 -12.59
C LEU A 96 -37.45 14.06 -11.73
N SER A 97 -38.45 13.20 -11.91
CA SER A 97 -38.72 11.86 -11.34
C SER A 97 -37.60 11.15 -10.55
N ASP A 98 -37.82 10.99 -9.24
CA ASP A 98 -36.98 10.16 -8.36
C ASP A 98 -37.13 8.66 -8.71
N ALA A 99 -36.08 8.07 -9.29
CA ALA A 99 -35.86 6.63 -9.18
C ALA A 99 -35.48 6.34 -7.72
N ALA A 100 -36.25 5.50 -7.03
CA ALA A 100 -35.97 5.14 -5.64
C ALA A 100 -34.55 4.57 -5.50
N THR A 101 -33.70 5.25 -4.73
CA THR A 101 -32.33 4.81 -4.42
C THR A 101 -32.34 3.91 -3.19
N GLU A 102 -31.61 2.79 -3.24
CA GLU A 102 -31.51 1.82 -2.15
C GLU A 102 -30.09 1.79 -1.58
N LEU A 103 -29.97 1.44 -0.29
CA LEU A 103 -28.67 1.27 0.37
C LEU A 103 -27.92 0.08 -0.23
N CYS A 104 -26.70 0.30 -0.71
CA CYS A 104 -25.82 -0.73 -1.27
C CYS A 104 -25.39 -1.74 -0.19
N LEU A 105 -25.38 -3.05 -0.51
CA LEU A 105 -24.89 -4.06 0.45
C LEU A 105 -23.42 -3.88 0.80
N TRP A 106 -22.63 -3.33 -0.13
CA TRP A 106 -21.21 -3.05 0.08
C TRP A 106 -20.96 -2.20 1.33
N SER A 107 -21.83 -1.23 1.62
CA SER A 107 -21.71 -0.35 2.78
C SER A 107 -21.84 -1.09 4.12
N LYS A 108 -22.44 -2.28 4.12
CA LYS A 108 -22.64 -3.12 5.32
C LYS A 108 -21.56 -4.19 5.50
N LEU A 109 -20.61 -4.30 4.59
CA LEU A 109 -19.51 -5.26 4.69
C LEU A 109 -18.55 -4.86 5.82
N SER A 110 -17.81 -5.85 6.36
CA SER A 110 -16.76 -5.60 7.34
C SER A 110 -15.60 -4.80 6.71
N HIS A 111 -14.77 -4.19 7.54
CA HIS A 111 -13.64 -3.38 7.06
C HIS A 111 -12.69 -4.20 6.16
N GLU A 112 -12.43 -5.45 6.52
CA GLU A 112 -11.58 -6.37 5.76
C GLU A 112 -12.15 -6.66 4.36
N LEU A 113 -13.48 -6.73 4.22
CA LEU A 113 -14.14 -6.95 2.93
C LEU A 113 -14.30 -5.66 2.11
N LYS A 114 -14.43 -4.49 2.76
CA LYS A 114 -14.46 -3.19 2.07
C LYS A 114 -13.08 -2.77 1.55
N TYR A 115 -12.05 -3.08 2.34
CA TYR A 115 -10.66 -2.73 2.12
C TYR A 115 -9.80 -3.98 2.23
N PRO A 116 -9.99 -4.99 1.35
CA PRO A 116 -9.14 -6.16 1.38
C PRO A 116 -7.68 -5.69 1.23
N PRO A 117 -6.74 -6.18 2.06
CA PRO A 117 -5.32 -6.02 1.75
C PRO A 117 -5.11 -6.45 0.29
N THR A 118 -4.12 -5.90 -0.40
CA THR A 118 -3.78 -6.29 -1.78
C THR A 118 -3.23 -7.73 -1.86
N LEU A 119 -4.00 -8.69 -1.33
CA LEU A 119 -3.91 -10.11 -1.60
C LEU A 119 -4.47 -10.28 -3.01
N ALA A 120 -3.57 -10.46 -3.96
CA ALA A 120 -3.95 -11.17 -5.16
C ALA A 120 -4.33 -12.59 -4.72
N LEU A 121 -5.56 -13.04 -5.00
CA LEU A 121 -5.85 -14.47 -5.08
C LEU A 121 -4.95 -15.00 -6.21
N ARG A 122 -3.77 -15.50 -5.83
CA ARG A 122 -2.75 -15.96 -6.77
C ARG A 122 -3.00 -17.42 -7.06
N ASN A 123 -2.97 -17.79 -8.34
CA ASN A 123 -3.02 -19.19 -8.72
C ASN A 123 -1.82 -19.93 -8.09
N LYS A 124 -1.98 -21.20 -7.71
CA LYS A 124 -0.90 -22.05 -7.16
C LYS A 124 0.36 -22.10 -8.04
N ASP A 125 0.20 -21.93 -9.36
CA ASP A 125 1.28 -21.87 -10.33
C ASP A 125 1.75 -20.42 -10.59
N ASP A 126 1.40 -19.43 -9.76
CA ASP A 126 1.88 -18.06 -9.92
C ASP A 126 3.41 -17.99 -9.67
N PRO A 127 4.22 -17.50 -10.64
CA PRO A 127 5.67 -17.36 -10.48
C PRO A 127 6.12 -16.48 -9.31
N PHE A 128 5.23 -15.66 -8.73
CA PHE A 128 5.50 -14.87 -7.51
C PHE A 128 5.62 -15.72 -6.25
N LEU A 129 5.00 -16.91 -6.22
CA LEU A 129 5.13 -17.84 -5.11
C LEU A 129 6.55 -18.43 -5.01
N HIS A 130 7.35 -18.29 -6.06
CA HIS A 130 8.77 -18.66 -6.08
C HIS A 130 9.64 -17.40 -5.99
N SER A 131 10.24 -17.18 -4.82
CA SER A 131 11.13 -16.05 -4.57
C SER A 131 12.30 -16.02 -5.56
N SER A 132 12.60 -14.84 -6.10
CA SER A 132 13.77 -14.65 -6.95
C SER A 132 15.02 -14.42 -6.08
N PRO A 133 16.20 -14.93 -6.48
CA PRO A 133 17.45 -14.55 -5.82
C PRO A 133 17.65 -13.03 -5.85
N ALA A 134 18.42 -12.49 -4.90
CA ALA A 134 18.76 -11.08 -4.92
C ALA A 134 19.51 -10.71 -6.20
N PHE A 135 19.26 -9.52 -6.75
CA PHE A 135 19.85 -9.09 -8.03
C PHE A 135 21.38 -9.20 -8.06
N HIS A 136 22.06 -8.85 -6.96
CA HIS A 136 23.52 -8.98 -6.86
C HIS A 136 23.98 -10.46 -6.94
N SER A 137 23.24 -11.40 -6.36
CA SER A 137 23.56 -12.83 -6.43
C SER A 137 23.37 -13.35 -7.86
N MET A 138 22.33 -12.91 -8.58
CA MET A 138 22.15 -13.29 -9.98
C MET A 138 23.32 -12.85 -10.87
N ILE A 139 23.97 -11.72 -10.56
CA ILE A 139 25.10 -11.17 -11.34
C ILE A 139 26.46 -11.72 -10.89
N PHE A 140 26.75 -11.72 -9.59
CA PHE A 140 28.12 -11.87 -9.06
C PHE A 140 28.39 -13.23 -8.42
N ASP A 141 27.40 -14.10 -8.26
CA ASP A 141 27.61 -15.41 -7.65
C ASP A 141 28.43 -16.33 -8.58
N HIS A 142 29.73 -16.47 -8.28
CA HIS A 142 30.67 -17.26 -9.07
C HIS A 142 30.57 -18.77 -8.81
N GLU A 143 29.77 -19.24 -7.85
CA GLU A 143 29.81 -20.64 -7.40
C GLU A 143 29.12 -21.63 -8.34
N SER A 144 28.39 -21.18 -9.37
CA SER A 144 27.76 -22.09 -10.33
C SER A 144 27.85 -21.61 -11.77
N LYS A 145 28.87 -22.11 -12.48
CA LYS A 145 28.94 -22.12 -13.96
C LYS A 145 27.79 -22.91 -14.61
N ALA A 146 27.04 -23.69 -13.84
CA ALA A 146 25.93 -24.48 -14.36
C ALA A 146 24.74 -23.62 -14.82
N TYR A 147 24.63 -22.37 -14.34
CA TYR A 147 23.59 -21.43 -14.73
C TYR A 147 23.87 -20.68 -16.06
N GLU A 148 25.04 -20.86 -16.65
CA GLU A 148 25.44 -20.17 -17.89
C GLU A 148 25.33 -21.05 -19.13
N ASN A 149 25.14 -22.36 -18.96
CA ASN A 149 25.04 -23.30 -20.06
C ASN A 149 23.62 -23.32 -20.62
N HIS A 150 23.51 -23.26 -21.95
CA HIS A 150 22.27 -23.57 -22.63
C HIS A 150 21.88 -25.04 -22.37
N PRO A 151 20.57 -25.35 -22.30
CA PRO A 151 20.08 -26.71 -22.12
C PRO A 151 20.37 -27.58 -23.37
N GLU A 152 20.14 -28.89 -23.28
CA GLU A 152 20.35 -29.78 -24.43
C GLU A 152 19.43 -29.38 -25.62
N PRO A 153 19.85 -29.64 -26.88
CA PRO A 153 19.07 -29.22 -28.06
C PRO A 153 17.60 -29.64 -28.03
N LYS A 154 17.27 -30.84 -27.52
CA LYS A 154 15.90 -31.31 -27.36
C LYS A 154 15.07 -30.37 -26.46
N GLN A 155 15.65 -29.95 -25.33
CA GLN A 155 15.02 -29.00 -24.41
C GLN A 155 14.91 -27.60 -25.03
N ILE A 156 15.90 -27.17 -25.81
CA ILE A 156 15.84 -25.89 -26.56
C ILE A 156 14.62 -25.86 -27.47
N PHE A 157 14.40 -26.90 -28.27
CA PHE A 157 13.23 -26.98 -29.16
C PHE A 157 11.91 -27.07 -28.39
N PHE A 158 11.90 -27.79 -27.26
CA PHE A 158 10.73 -27.81 -26.37
C PHE A 158 10.38 -26.41 -25.86
N PHE A 159 11.36 -25.66 -25.36
CA PHE A 159 11.13 -24.29 -24.90
C PHE A 159 10.71 -23.37 -26.05
N TRP A 160 11.34 -23.49 -27.22
CA TRP A 160 10.96 -22.72 -28.40
C TRP A 160 9.50 -22.97 -28.80
N GLN A 161 9.09 -24.23 -28.92
CA GLN A 161 7.72 -24.58 -29.30
C GLN A 161 6.71 -24.07 -28.27
N THR A 162 7.00 -24.28 -26.98
CA THR A 162 6.17 -23.76 -25.88
C THR A 162 6.01 -22.24 -25.97
N PHE A 163 7.10 -21.52 -26.23
CA PHE A 163 7.04 -20.07 -26.39
C PHE A 163 6.20 -19.65 -27.60
N VAL A 164 6.41 -20.27 -28.75
CA VAL A 164 5.69 -19.95 -30.00
C VAL A 164 4.19 -20.21 -29.87
N GLU A 165 3.79 -21.27 -29.17
CA GLU A 165 2.38 -21.65 -29.01
C GLU A 165 1.68 -20.89 -27.88
N CYS A 166 2.32 -20.76 -26.72
CA CYS A 166 1.65 -20.32 -25.49
C CYS A 166 1.91 -18.84 -25.14
N VAL A 167 2.99 -18.24 -25.64
CA VAL A 167 3.46 -16.91 -25.21
C VAL A 167 3.47 -15.91 -26.37
N ASN A 168 4.17 -16.21 -27.46
CA ASN A 168 4.36 -15.30 -28.58
C ASN A 168 3.05 -14.72 -29.17
N PRO A 169 1.94 -15.48 -29.31
CA PRO A 169 0.69 -14.94 -29.84
C PRO A 169 0.11 -13.80 -28.98
N LEU A 170 0.50 -13.72 -27.71
CA LEU A 170 0.04 -12.70 -26.78
C LEU A 170 0.90 -11.44 -26.79
N ILE A 171 2.15 -11.46 -27.28
CA ILE A 171 3.09 -10.32 -27.18
C ILE A 171 3.82 -9.95 -28.48
N LYS A 172 4.00 -10.87 -29.44
CA LYS A 172 4.54 -10.60 -30.79
C LYS A 172 5.73 -9.63 -30.83
N VAL A 173 6.71 -9.83 -29.95
CA VAL A 173 7.96 -9.04 -29.92
C VAL A 173 9.04 -9.58 -30.84
N VAL A 174 8.96 -10.86 -31.23
CA VAL A 174 9.90 -11.52 -32.14
C VAL A 174 9.19 -11.92 -33.44
N HIS A 175 9.98 -12.10 -34.49
CA HIS A 175 9.52 -12.66 -35.75
C HIS A 175 9.87 -14.15 -35.77
N VAL A 176 8.85 -15.01 -35.66
CA VAL A 176 9.03 -16.47 -35.47
C VAL A 176 9.86 -17.11 -36.59
N PRO A 177 9.57 -16.88 -37.90
CA PRO A 177 10.30 -17.55 -38.97
C PRO A 177 11.81 -17.25 -38.98
N SER A 178 12.20 -15.98 -38.81
CA SER A 178 13.63 -15.62 -38.83
C SER A 178 14.36 -16.07 -37.58
N LEU A 179 13.71 -16.03 -36.41
CA LEU A 179 14.32 -16.47 -35.16
C LEU A 179 14.42 -17.99 -35.07
N GLN A 180 13.44 -18.73 -35.59
CA GLN A 180 13.46 -20.19 -35.62
C GLN A 180 14.69 -20.74 -36.34
N LYS A 181 15.01 -20.17 -37.52
CA LYS A 181 16.20 -20.54 -38.28
C LYS A 181 17.48 -20.36 -37.44
N ARG A 182 17.58 -19.23 -36.72
CA ARG A 182 18.75 -18.91 -35.91
C ARG A 182 18.87 -19.76 -34.65
N ILE A 183 17.75 -20.10 -34.01
CA ILE A 183 17.74 -21.04 -32.87
C ILE A 183 18.16 -22.43 -33.33
N LEU A 184 17.68 -22.87 -34.50
CA LEU A 184 18.12 -24.11 -35.12
C LEU A 184 19.62 -24.09 -35.40
N GLU A 185 20.18 -23.03 -35.96
CA GLU A 185 21.63 -22.94 -36.19
C GLU A 185 22.42 -22.93 -34.87
N ALA A 186 21.96 -22.16 -33.88
CA ALA A 186 22.57 -22.07 -32.56
C ALA A 186 22.56 -23.41 -31.81
N SER A 187 21.55 -24.27 -31.99
CA SER A 187 21.46 -25.55 -31.29
C SER A 187 22.54 -26.56 -31.73
N TRP A 188 23.24 -26.30 -32.83
CA TRP A 188 24.34 -27.15 -33.32
C TRP A 188 25.70 -26.69 -32.78
N ASP A 189 25.83 -25.43 -32.38
CA ASP A 189 27.05 -24.86 -31.81
C ASP A 189 26.72 -23.92 -30.64
N LEU A 190 26.44 -24.53 -29.49
CA LEU A 190 26.10 -23.80 -28.26
C LEU A 190 27.27 -22.97 -27.70
N ALA A 191 28.51 -23.25 -28.11
CA ALA A 191 29.69 -22.59 -27.57
C ALA A 191 29.92 -21.19 -28.18
N ASN A 192 29.46 -20.96 -29.41
CA ASN A 192 29.74 -19.74 -30.18
C ASN A 192 28.49 -18.90 -30.48
N ILE A 193 27.47 -18.95 -29.61
CA ILE A 193 26.24 -18.17 -29.79
C ILE A 193 26.53 -16.67 -29.57
N PRO A 194 26.11 -15.78 -30.49
CA PRO A 194 26.19 -14.34 -30.27
C PRO A 194 25.48 -13.92 -28.98
N LYS A 195 26.12 -13.06 -28.18
CA LYS A 195 25.59 -12.67 -26.86
C LYS A 195 24.15 -12.14 -26.87
N PRO A 196 23.72 -11.29 -27.84
CA PRO A 196 22.32 -10.86 -27.93
C PRO A 196 21.34 -12.01 -28.14
N LEU A 197 21.69 -12.97 -29.02
CA LEU A 197 20.89 -14.16 -29.28
C LEU A 197 20.84 -15.07 -28.06
N SER A 198 21.96 -15.26 -27.35
CA SER A 198 22.01 -16.04 -26.11
C SER A 198 21.07 -15.45 -25.05
N ALA A 199 21.10 -14.13 -24.86
CA ALA A 199 20.18 -13.44 -23.95
C ALA A 199 18.71 -13.62 -24.35
N LEU A 200 18.41 -13.52 -25.65
CA LEU A 200 17.07 -13.73 -26.18
C LEU A 200 16.59 -15.17 -25.94
N MET A 201 17.45 -16.17 -26.16
CA MET A 201 17.15 -17.58 -25.92
C MET A 201 16.87 -17.86 -24.43
N PHE A 202 17.67 -17.33 -23.51
CA PHE A 202 17.40 -17.50 -22.07
C PHE A 202 16.11 -16.83 -21.62
N SER A 203 15.78 -15.64 -22.14
CA SER A 203 14.48 -15.00 -21.89
C SER A 203 13.31 -15.84 -22.41
N ILE A 204 13.48 -16.53 -23.54
CA ILE A 204 12.49 -17.47 -24.08
C ILE A 204 12.33 -18.67 -23.14
N TYR A 205 13.43 -19.29 -22.69
CA TYR A 205 13.36 -20.43 -21.76
C TYR A 205 12.64 -20.06 -20.47
N LEU A 206 12.97 -18.89 -19.91
CA LEU A 206 12.34 -18.37 -18.72
C LEU A 206 10.82 -18.21 -18.91
N LEU A 207 10.39 -17.57 -20.01
CA LEU A 207 8.95 -17.40 -20.28
C LEU A 207 8.24 -18.72 -20.55
N SER A 208 8.90 -19.68 -21.19
CA SER A 208 8.34 -21.02 -21.38
C SER A 208 8.11 -21.72 -20.05
N VAL A 209 9.10 -21.74 -19.13
CA VAL A 209 8.90 -22.29 -17.78
C VAL A 209 7.81 -21.54 -17.02
N THR A 210 7.76 -20.22 -17.17
CA THR A 210 6.76 -19.36 -16.54
C THR A 210 5.34 -19.71 -17.02
N SER A 211 5.18 -20.11 -18.29
CA SER A 211 3.90 -20.50 -18.90
C SER A 211 3.43 -21.92 -18.58
N LEU A 212 4.31 -22.78 -18.07
CA LEU A 212 3.99 -24.17 -17.74
C LEU A 212 3.50 -24.29 -16.29
N SER A 213 2.60 -25.25 -16.03
CA SER A 213 2.22 -25.66 -14.69
C SER A 213 3.34 -26.47 -14.02
N SER A 214 3.29 -26.58 -12.69
CA SER A 214 4.26 -27.39 -11.93
C SER A 214 4.26 -28.86 -12.38
N GLU A 215 3.08 -29.41 -12.69
CA GLU A 215 2.92 -30.76 -13.25
C GLU A 215 3.56 -30.88 -14.63
N ALA A 216 3.31 -29.91 -15.54
CA ALA A 216 3.87 -29.95 -16.89
C ALA A 216 5.41 -29.85 -16.89
N CYS A 217 6.00 -29.06 -15.99
CA CYS A 217 7.44 -29.02 -15.76
C CYS A 217 7.97 -30.39 -15.31
N GLN A 218 7.33 -31.00 -14.31
CA GLN A 218 7.75 -32.31 -13.80
C GLN A 218 7.64 -33.41 -14.88
N THR A 219 6.57 -33.43 -15.67
CA THR A 219 6.37 -34.43 -16.72
C THR A 219 7.28 -34.23 -17.93
N SER A 220 7.47 -32.98 -18.39
CA SER A 220 8.16 -32.70 -19.65
C SER A 220 9.67 -32.48 -19.48
N LEU A 221 10.08 -31.92 -18.34
CA LEU A 221 11.47 -31.54 -18.04
C LEU A 221 12.08 -32.39 -16.91
N GLY A 222 11.27 -33.09 -16.11
CA GLY A 222 11.76 -33.92 -15.02
C GLY A 222 12.25 -33.15 -13.80
N GLU A 223 12.04 -31.83 -13.75
CA GLU A 223 12.55 -30.93 -12.72
C GLU A 223 11.44 -30.10 -12.07
N ASP A 224 11.65 -29.73 -10.80
CA ASP A 224 10.77 -28.83 -10.07
C ASP A 224 10.71 -27.45 -10.75
N ARG A 225 9.50 -26.88 -10.82
CA ARG A 225 9.25 -25.59 -11.46
C ARG A 225 9.95 -24.44 -10.76
N GLY A 226 10.00 -24.43 -9.42
CA GLY A 226 10.69 -23.40 -8.64
C GLY A 226 12.19 -23.38 -8.91
N ALA A 227 12.81 -24.56 -9.00
CA ALA A 227 14.21 -24.71 -9.39
C ALA A 227 14.49 -24.20 -10.80
N LEU A 228 13.64 -24.55 -11.77
CA LEU A 228 13.74 -24.08 -13.16
C LEU A 228 13.59 -22.55 -13.27
N LEU A 229 12.61 -21.95 -12.58
CA LEU A 229 12.43 -20.50 -12.55
C LEU A 229 13.66 -19.79 -11.97
N THR A 230 14.22 -20.31 -10.87
CA THR A 230 15.43 -19.75 -10.25
C THR A 230 16.62 -19.80 -11.19
N ARG A 231 16.83 -20.96 -11.84
CA ARG A 231 17.89 -21.19 -12.84
C ARG A 231 17.77 -20.21 -14.01
N TYR A 232 16.62 -20.17 -14.67
CA TYR A 232 16.47 -19.39 -15.90
C TYR A 232 16.35 -17.88 -15.64
N ARG A 233 15.85 -17.43 -14.47
CA ARG A 233 15.94 -16.00 -14.08
C ARG A 233 17.40 -15.56 -13.95
N THR A 234 18.21 -16.36 -13.26
CA THR A 234 19.64 -16.10 -13.06
C THR A 234 20.40 -16.10 -14.38
N ALA A 235 20.21 -17.16 -15.19
CA ALA A 235 20.82 -17.30 -16.50
C ALA A 235 20.48 -16.12 -17.43
N THR A 236 19.22 -15.69 -17.45
CA THR A 236 18.76 -14.57 -18.28
C THR A 236 19.44 -13.26 -17.88
N ILE A 237 19.53 -12.95 -16.58
CA ILE A 237 20.21 -11.72 -16.11
C ILE A 237 21.70 -11.75 -16.46
N ARG A 238 22.37 -12.90 -16.32
CA ARG A 238 23.78 -13.04 -16.72
C ARG A 238 23.98 -12.85 -18.22
N ALA A 239 23.13 -13.48 -19.04
CA ALA A 239 23.19 -13.34 -20.49
C ALA A 239 22.91 -11.90 -20.94
N LEU A 240 21.94 -11.22 -20.32
CA LEU A 240 21.67 -9.80 -20.53
C LEU A 240 22.87 -8.93 -20.16
N THR A 241 23.50 -9.21 -19.02
CA THR A 241 24.70 -8.50 -18.54
C THR A 241 25.86 -8.69 -19.53
N ALA A 242 26.07 -9.92 -20.01
CA ALA A 242 27.10 -10.21 -21.02
C ALA A 242 26.85 -9.49 -22.36
N ALA A 243 25.58 -9.21 -22.68
CA ALA A 243 25.15 -8.47 -23.88
C ALA A 243 25.06 -6.94 -23.66
N ASP A 244 25.60 -6.41 -22.55
CA ASP A 244 25.65 -4.97 -22.22
C ASP A 244 24.28 -4.27 -22.30
N PHE A 245 23.23 -4.93 -21.79
CA PHE A 245 21.83 -4.51 -22.01
C PHE A 245 21.50 -3.06 -21.59
N MET A 246 22.19 -2.51 -20.59
CA MET A 246 21.92 -1.15 -20.10
C MET A 246 22.38 -0.04 -21.07
N THR A 247 23.32 -0.35 -21.96
CA THR A 247 23.89 0.60 -22.94
C THR A 247 23.68 0.11 -24.38
N THR A 248 22.87 -0.93 -24.57
CA THR A 248 22.68 -1.59 -25.85
C THR A 248 22.01 -0.69 -26.89
N LYS A 249 22.39 -0.90 -28.15
CA LYS A 249 21.70 -0.39 -29.35
C LYS A 249 21.22 -1.54 -30.24
N ASP A 250 21.33 -2.77 -29.75
CA ASP A 250 20.92 -3.97 -30.44
C ASP A 250 19.45 -4.29 -30.16
N LEU A 251 18.70 -4.62 -31.21
CA LEU A 251 17.26 -4.87 -31.10
C LEU A 251 16.97 -6.18 -30.35
N GLU A 252 17.82 -7.20 -30.51
CA GLU A 252 17.61 -8.50 -29.87
C GLU A 252 17.87 -8.43 -28.37
N THR A 253 18.93 -7.72 -27.96
CA THR A 253 19.17 -7.46 -26.53
C THR A 253 17.98 -6.72 -25.91
N LEU A 254 17.40 -5.73 -26.61
CA LEU A 254 16.21 -5.03 -26.12
C LEU A 254 14.97 -5.93 -26.09
N GLN A 255 14.76 -6.78 -27.09
CA GLN A 255 13.70 -7.81 -27.06
C GLN A 255 13.88 -8.75 -25.87
N ALA A 256 15.10 -9.19 -25.58
CA ALA A 256 15.41 -10.05 -24.45
C ALA A 256 15.07 -9.38 -23.10
N VAL A 257 15.37 -8.08 -22.94
CA VAL A 257 14.98 -7.29 -21.75
C VAL A 257 13.45 -7.23 -21.60
N VAL A 258 12.74 -6.98 -22.69
CA VAL A 258 11.28 -6.89 -22.68
C VAL A 258 10.65 -8.24 -22.32
N LEU A 259 11.13 -9.34 -22.91
CA LEU A 259 10.70 -10.70 -22.57
C LEU A 259 10.99 -11.05 -21.11
N PHE A 260 12.18 -10.74 -20.61
CA PHE A 260 12.52 -10.93 -19.19
C PHE A 260 11.52 -10.19 -18.28
N THR A 261 11.18 -8.95 -18.63
CA THR A 261 10.24 -8.12 -17.86
C THR A 261 8.84 -8.75 -17.81
N PHE A 262 8.39 -9.36 -18.92
CA PHE A 262 7.12 -10.10 -18.95
C PHE A 262 7.11 -11.32 -18.03
N SER A 263 8.25 -11.95 -17.74
CA SER A 263 8.27 -13.13 -16.86
C SER A 263 7.83 -12.83 -15.42
N ASN A 264 8.00 -11.57 -14.97
CA ASN A 264 7.68 -11.19 -13.61
C ASN A 264 7.44 -9.67 -13.41
N PRO A 265 6.36 -9.07 -13.99
CA PRO A 265 6.22 -7.62 -14.14
C PRO A 265 5.92 -6.84 -12.86
N GLU A 266 5.49 -7.49 -11.77
CA GLU A 266 5.10 -6.80 -10.51
C GLU A 266 6.28 -6.64 -9.54
N THR A 267 7.47 -7.11 -9.90
CA THR A 267 8.69 -6.91 -9.09
C THR A 267 9.29 -5.52 -9.30
N ASP A 268 9.93 -4.97 -8.26
CA ASP A 268 10.71 -3.73 -8.36
C ASP A 268 11.82 -3.82 -9.42
N LEU A 269 12.37 -5.02 -9.62
CA LEU A 269 13.32 -5.30 -10.69
C LEU A 269 12.67 -5.11 -12.06
N ALA A 270 11.51 -5.69 -12.32
CA ALA A 270 10.81 -5.52 -13.60
C ALA A 270 10.40 -4.06 -13.86
N SER A 271 10.01 -3.32 -12.81
CA SER A 271 9.79 -1.87 -12.90
C SER A 271 11.04 -1.13 -13.38
N THR A 272 12.19 -1.43 -12.77
CA THR A 272 13.48 -0.84 -13.15
C THR A 272 13.90 -1.25 -14.57
N MET A 273 13.74 -2.52 -14.93
CA MET A 273 14.05 -3.03 -16.27
C MET A 273 13.15 -2.42 -17.34
N THR A 274 11.89 -2.11 -17.01
CA THR A 274 10.98 -1.37 -17.91
C THR A 274 11.51 0.03 -18.19
N ALA A 275 12.00 0.75 -17.16
CA ALA A 275 12.62 2.06 -17.35
C ALA A 275 13.89 1.98 -18.22
N VAL A 276 14.71 0.94 -18.03
CA VAL A 276 15.88 0.67 -18.90
C VAL A 276 15.44 0.42 -20.34
N ALA A 277 14.42 -0.41 -20.56
CA ALA A 277 13.89 -0.70 -21.90
C ALA A 277 13.35 0.56 -22.61
N ILE A 278 12.64 1.44 -21.88
CA ILE A 278 12.18 2.73 -22.41
C ILE A 278 13.37 3.58 -22.85
N ARG A 279 14.39 3.72 -21.99
CA ARG A 279 15.57 4.54 -22.31
C ARG A 279 16.34 3.97 -23.50
N ALA A 280 16.57 2.67 -23.54
CA ALA A 280 17.24 2.00 -24.67
C ALA A 280 16.44 2.17 -25.97
N GLY A 281 15.13 1.93 -25.95
CA GLY A 281 14.25 2.15 -27.09
C GLY A 281 14.26 3.61 -27.57
N GLN A 282 14.31 4.58 -26.65
CA GLN A 282 14.45 5.99 -27.00
C GLN A 282 15.80 6.30 -27.67
N MET A 283 16.90 5.78 -27.15
CA MET A 283 18.24 5.93 -27.74
C MET A 283 18.32 5.32 -29.14
N MET A 284 17.57 4.24 -29.39
CA MET A 284 17.45 3.57 -30.68
C MET A 284 16.43 4.23 -31.63
N GLY A 285 15.71 5.27 -31.18
CA GLY A 285 14.76 6.02 -32.00
C GLY A 285 13.38 5.37 -32.17
N LEU A 286 13.01 4.34 -31.39
CA LEU A 286 11.76 3.57 -31.55
C LEU A 286 10.47 4.40 -31.34
N HIS A 287 10.59 5.56 -30.69
CA HIS A 287 9.49 6.46 -30.33
C HIS A 287 9.17 7.52 -31.39
N LYS A 288 9.93 7.57 -32.49
CA LYS A 288 9.79 8.60 -33.53
C LYS A 288 9.08 8.03 -34.74
N SER A 289 8.32 8.89 -35.42
CA SER A 289 7.79 8.58 -36.75
C SER A 289 8.96 8.36 -37.71
N ASP A 290 8.79 7.43 -38.64
CA ASP A 290 9.82 6.92 -39.54
C ASP A 290 10.71 8.01 -40.19
N THR A 291 11.89 8.29 -39.60
CA THR A 291 12.87 9.25 -40.14
C THR A 291 14.10 8.59 -40.75
N ASP A 292 14.30 7.29 -40.54
CA ASP A 292 15.48 6.58 -41.06
C ASP A 292 15.14 5.84 -42.35
N THR A 293 15.51 6.43 -43.48
CA THR A 293 15.32 5.85 -44.82
C THR A 293 16.20 4.63 -45.06
N LYS A 294 17.17 4.33 -44.19
CA LYS A 294 18.09 3.18 -44.34
C LYS A 294 17.53 1.87 -43.79
N LEU A 295 16.51 1.91 -42.93
CA LEU A 295 15.92 0.71 -42.36
C LEU A 295 14.94 0.07 -43.35
N SER A 296 14.96 -1.27 -43.45
CA SER A 296 13.98 -2.02 -44.22
C SER A 296 12.57 -1.89 -43.61
N PHE A 297 11.53 -2.21 -44.38
CA PHE A 297 10.18 -2.28 -43.82
C PHE A 297 10.10 -3.29 -42.66
N PHE A 298 10.75 -4.45 -42.82
CA PHE A 298 10.83 -5.49 -41.81
C PHE A 298 11.38 -4.94 -40.48
N ASP A 299 12.53 -4.27 -40.51
CA ASP A 299 13.17 -3.73 -39.31
C ASP A 299 12.30 -2.66 -38.63
N LYS A 300 11.64 -1.83 -39.43
CA LYS A 300 10.71 -0.80 -38.94
C LYS A 300 9.51 -1.43 -38.25
N GLU A 301 8.91 -2.45 -38.85
CA GLU A 301 7.75 -3.14 -38.27
C GLU A 301 8.13 -3.85 -36.95
N MET A 302 9.29 -4.52 -36.89
CA MET A 302 9.78 -5.14 -35.65
C MET A 302 10.04 -4.12 -34.53
N ARG A 303 10.57 -2.95 -34.87
CA ARG A 303 10.77 -1.83 -33.92
C ARG A 303 9.44 -1.27 -33.41
N ILE A 304 8.45 -1.12 -34.28
CA ILE A 304 7.10 -0.67 -33.91
C ILE A 304 6.46 -1.66 -32.94
N ARG A 305 6.44 -2.96 -33.29
CA ARG A 305 5.91 -4.02 -32.43
C ARG A 305 6.54 -3.99 -31.03
N LEU A 306 7.87 -3.87 -30.96
CA LEU A 306 8.59 -3.80 -29.69
C LEU A 306 8.26 -2.54 -28.87
N TRP A 307 8.20 -1.37 -29.50
CA TRP A 307 7.89 -0.12 -28.81
C TRP A 307 6.51 -0.13 -28.15
N TRP A 308 5.50 -0.63 -28.86
CA TRP A 308 4.15 -0.74 -28.30
C TRP A 308 4.09 -1.68 -27.09
N GLN A 309 4.87 -2.77 -27.08
CA GLN A 309 4.96 -3.66 -25.92
C GLN A 309 5.66 -2.98 -24.73
N ILE A 310 6.75 -2.23 -24.97
CA ILE A 310 7.44 -1.45 -23.93
C ILE A 310 6.47 -0.47 -23.26
N LYS A 311 5.65 0.25 -24.04
CA LYS A 311 4.68 1.21 -23.49
C LYS A 311 3.49 0.53 -22.80
N GLY A 312 3.10 -0.66 -23.24
CA GLY A 312 2.15 -1.52 -22.52
C GLY A 312 2.66 -1.90 -21.13
N LEU A 313 3.93 -2.34 -21.04
CA LEU A 313 4.60 -2.64 -19.77
C LEU A 313 4.70 -1.42 -18.86
N ASP A 314 5.13 -0.26 -19.38
CA ASP A 314 5.22 1.02 -18.65
C ASP A 314 3.88 1.40 -17.99
N SER A 315 2.79 1.28 -18.75
CA SER A 315 1.45 1.57 -18.25
C SER A 315 1.05 0.64 -17.09
N ARG A 316 1.45 -0.63 -17.15
CA ARG A 316 1.17 -1.61 -16.08
C ARG A 316 2.03 -1.37 -14.84
N VAL A 317 3.33 -1.17 -15.00
CA VAL A 317 4.27 -0.88 -13.90
C VAL A 317 3.83 0.37 -13.13
N ARG A 318 3.37 1.41 -13.82
CA ARG A 318 2.82 2.61 -13.17
C ARG A 318 1.55 2.33 -12.37
N ALA A 319 0.69 1.45 -12.87
CA ALA A 319 -0.52 1.06 -12.16
C ALA A 319 -0.24 0.21 -10.90
N SER A 320 0.82 -0.61 -10.88
CA SER A 320 1.12 -1.53 -9.77
C SER A 320 2.13 -0.99 -8.76
N SER A 321 3.22 -0.37 -9.21
CA SER A 321 4.40 -0.10 -8.37
C SER A 321 4.62 1.40 -8.12
N THR A 322 4.06 2.27 -8.97
CA THR A 322 4.15 3.73 -8.80
C THR A 322 2.79 4.42 -8.99
N PRO A 323 1.75 4.01 -8.23
CA PRO A 323 0.41 4.57 -8.36
C PRO A 323 0.46 6.09 -8.12
N GLY A 324 0.10 6.86 -9.15
CA GLY A 324 0.14 8.32 -9.16
C GLY A 324 0.97 8.93 -10.28
N ILE A 325 1.92 8.19 -10.88
CA ILE A 325 2.65 8.65 -12.05
C ILE A 325 1.84 8.36 -13.31
N LYS A 326 1.16 9.37 -13.87
CA LYS A 326 0.38 9.23 -15.11
C LYS A 326 1.30 9.15 -16.33
N LEU A 327 0.89 8.38 -17.34
CA LEU A 327 1.56 8.37 -18.64
C LEU A 327 1.05 9.57 -19.46
N ALA A 328 1.91 10.57 -19.70
CA ALA A 328 1.53 11.67 -20.58
C ALA A 328 1.43 11.19 -22.04
N ARG A 329 0.47 11.73 -22.80
CA ARG A 329 0.29 11.40 -24.23
C ARG A 329 1.56 11.61 -25.05
N SER A 330 2.34 12.64 -24.72
CA SER A 330 3.60 12.98 -25.37
C SER A 330 4.71 11.94 -25.13
N GLU A 331 4.68 11.18 -24.03
CA GLU A 331 5.69 10.16 -23.71
C GLU A 331 5.59 8.91 -24.59
N PHE A 332 4.49 8.73 -25.32
CA PHE A 332 4.33 7.62 -26.25
C PHE A 332 5.16 7.80 -27.53
N GLY A 333 5.38 9.04 -27.94
CA GLY A 333 5.98 9.38 -29.23
C GLY A 333 5.02 9.23 -30.41
N ASP A 334 5.53 9.54 -31.61
CA ASP A 334 4.77 9.56 -32.86
C ASP A 334 4.90 8.24 -33.60
N VAL A 335 4.21 7.20 -33.13
CA VAL A 335 4.30 5.84 -33.68
C VAL A 335 2.91 5.33 -34.08
N ARG A 336 2.79 4.81 -35.30
CA ARG A 336 1.57 4.14 -35.80
C ARG A 336 1.33 2.81 -35.11
N LEU A 337 0.11 2.28 -35.16
CA LEU A 337 -0.15 0.90 -34.77
C LEU A 337 0.65 -0.09 -35.67
N PRO A 338 1.03 -1.27 -35.14
CA PRO A 338 1.56 -2.36 -35.96
C PRO A 338 0.59 -2.74 -37.09
N PHE A 339 1.11 -3.35 -38.15
CA PHE A 339 0.27 -3.83 -39.25
C PHE A 339 -0.49 -5.10 -38.84
N ASN A 340 -1.74 -5.23 -39.31
CA ASN A 340 -2.52 -6.46 -39.17
C ASN A 340 -2.08 -7.50 -40.21
N ILE A 341 -0.99 -8.20 -39.91
CA ILE A 341 -0.32 -9.18 -40.79
C ILE A 341 0.16 -10.40 -40.00
N ASN A 342 0.29 -11.55 -40.65
CA ASN A 342 0.92 -12.72 -40.06
C ASN A 342 2.45 -12.60 -40.15
N ASP A 343 3.19 -13.33 -39.33
CA ASP A 343 4.65 -13.34 -39.46
C ASP A 343 5.10 -13.92 -40.81
N ALA A 344 4.33 -14.84 -41.39
CA ALA A 344 4.60 -15.35 -42.74
C ALA A 344 4.52 -14.30 -43.87
N ASP A 345 3.84 -13.16 -43.62
CA ASP A 345 3.75 -12.06 -44.58
C ASP A 345 4.99 -11.13 -44.50
N LEU A 346 5.88 -11.34 -43.53
CA LEU A 346 7.10 -10.58 -43.32
C LEU A 346 8.33 -11.39 -43.75
N HIS A 347 9.24 -10.71 -44.46
CA HIS A 347 10.55 -11.27 -44.79
C HIS A 347 11.63 -10.20 -44.63
N PRO A 348 12.81 -10.51 -44.04
CA PRO A 348 13.89 -9.54 -43.85
C PRO A 348 14.31 -8.80 -45.14
N ASP A 349 14.31 -9.51 -46.26
CA ASP A 349 14.71 -8.99 -47.57
C ASP A 349 13.56 -8.37 -48.39
N MET A 350 12.39 -8.12 -47.78
CA MET A 350 11.25 -7.55 -48.51
C MET A 350 11.50 -6.08 -48.91
N LEU A 351 11.13 -5.74 -50.14
CA LEU A 351 11.34 -4.40 -50.71
C LEU A 351 10.13 -3.48 -50.51
N GLU A 352 8.93 -4.06 -50.48
CA GLU A 352 7.66 -3.34 -50.38
C GLU A 352 6.88 -3.82 -49.15
N PRO A 353 6.08 -2.93 -48.53
CA PRO A 353 5.22 -3.30 -47.41
C PRO A 353 4.18 -4.34 -47.82
N PRO A 354 3.84 -5.30 -46.93
CA PRO A 354 2.80 -6.28 -47.22
C PRO A 354 1.42 -5.63 -47.13
N VAL A 355 0.44 -6.22 -47.81
CA VAL A 355 -0.96 -5.79 -47.72
C VAL A 355 -1.51 -6.21 -46.36
N GLN A 356 -2.15 -5.28 -45.65
CA GLN A 356 -2.80 -5.59 -44.37
C GLN A 356 -4.05 -6.42 -44.59
N HIS A 357 -4.25 -7.43 -43.74
CA HIS A 357 -5.44 -8.27 -43.79
C HIS A 357 -6.65 -7.54 -43.23
N THR A 358 -7.82 -7.85 -43.79
CA THR A 358 -9.10 -7.36 -43.26
C THR A 358 -9.65 -8.23 -42.14
N GLY A 359 -9.27 -9.52 -42.09
CA GLY A 359 -9.65 -10.50 -41.09
C GLY A 359 -8.64 -10.66 -39.94
N PRO A 360 -8.87 -11.60 -39.01
CA PRO A 360 -7.95 -11.88 -37.92
C PRO A 360 -6.63 -12.46 -38.43
N THR A 361 -5.53 -11.98 -37.86
CA THR A 361 -4.17 -12.49 -38.05
C THR A 361 -3.57 -12.87 -36.70
N GLU A 362 -2.36 -13.41 -36.68
CA GLU A 362 -1.62 -13.62 -35.43
C GLU A 362 -1.40 -12.32 -34.61
N MET A 363 -1.57 -11.14 -35.22
CA MET A 363 -1.47 -9.84 -34.54
C MET A 363 -2.76 -9.40 -33.84
N VAL A 364 -3.89 -10.08 -34.04
CA VAL A 364 -5.22 -9.61 -33.59
C VAL A 364 -5.28 -9.38 -32.07
N CYS A 365 -4.67 -10.27 -31.28
CA CYS A 365 -4.61 -10.13 -29.82
C CYS A 365 -3.82 -8.89 -29.38
N VAL A 366 -2.64 -8.66 -29.98
CA VAL A 366 -1.79 -7.51 -29.61
C VAL A 366 -2.38 -6.19 -30.11
N LEU A 367 -2.96 -6.16 -31.30
CA LEU A 367 -3.62 -4.97 -31.85
C LEU A 367 -4.80 -4.54 -30.99
N MET A 368 -5.65 -5.49 -30.60
CA MET A 368 -6.76 -5.22 -29.68
C MET A 368 -6.26 -4.60 -28.36
N LYS A 369 -5.17 -5.12 -27.77
CA LYS A 369 -4.58 -4.51 -26.56
C LYS A 369 -4.10 -3.08 -26.80
N PHE A 370 -3.46 -2.85 -27.95
CA PHE A 370 -2.92 -1.53 -28.30
C PHE A 370 -4.01 -0.50 -28.60
N GLU A 371 -5.21 -0.94 -28.97
CA GLU A 371 -6.36 -0.04 -29.17
C GLU A 371 -6.78 0.67 -27.89
N VAL A 372 -6.61 0.07 -26.71
CA VAL A 372 -6.85 0.77 -25.43
C VAL A 372 -5.94 1.99 -25.31
N THR A 373 -4.64 1.79 -25.56
CA THR A 373 -3.65 2.86 -25.48
C THR A 373 -3.82 3.87 -26.60
N GLN A 374 -4.20 3.41 -27.80
CA GLN A 374 -4.53 4.29 -28.92
C GLN A 374 -5.76 5.16 -28.63
N TRP A 375 -6.79 4.58 -28.02
CA TRP A 375 -7.99 5.28 -27.58
C TRP A 375 -7.67 6.32 -26.51
N LEU A 376 -6.82 5.99 -25.53
CA LEU A 376 -6.31 6.95 -24.55
C LEU A 376 -5.54 8.13 -25.20
N ARG A 377 -4.77 7.83 -26.26
CA ARG A 377 -4.01 8.81 -27.05
C ARG A 377 -4.93 9.74 -27.86
N SER A 378 -5.98 9.22 -28.48
CA SER A 378 -6.83 9.97 -29.42
C SER A 378 -8.09 10.60 -28.81
N SER A 379 -8.66 10.03 -27.73
CA SER A 379 -9.92 10.50 -27.13
C SER A 379 -9.68 11.27 -25.82
N PRO A 380 -10.06 12.56 -25.74
CA PRO A 380 -10.08 13.32 -24.48
C PRO A 380 -10.96 12.68 -23.39
N LYS A 381 -12.04 11.98 -23.78
CA LYS A 381 -12.94 11.31 -22.83
C LYS A 381 -12.28 10.09 -22.19
N ALA A 382 -11.44 9.38 -22.93
CA ALA A 382 -10.72 8.22 -22.41
C ALA A 382 -9.86 8.55 -21.19
N ALA A 383 -9.17 9.70 -21.21
CA ALA A 383 -8.34 10.14 -20.08
C ALA A 383 -9.16 10.30 -18.79
N LYS A 384 -10.39 10.83 -18.89
CA LYS A 384 -11.30 10.95 -17.74
C LYS A 384 -11.71 9.60 -17.18
N VAL A 385 -11.98 8.61 -18.05
CA VAL A 385 -12.29 7.24 -17.61
C VAL A 385 -11.12 6.67 -16.81
N PHE A 386 -9.89 6.78 -17.33
CA PHE A 386 -8.70 6.30 -16.63
C PHE A 386 -8.44 7.03 -15.31
N ASP A 387 -8.72 8.33 -15.23
CA ASP A 387 -8.65 9.10 -14.00
C ASP A 387 -9.66 8.63 -12.94
N CYS A 388 -10.85 8.19 -13.36
CA CYS A 388 -11.89 7.70 -12.45
C CYS A 388 -11.66 6.27 -11.95
N ILE A 389 -10.99 5.42 -12.74
CA ILE A 389 -10.78 3.99 -12.41
C ILE A 389 -9.38 3.68 -11.83
N ALA A 390 -8.53 4.69 -11.67
CA ALA A 390 -7.19 4.55 -11.12
C ALA A 390 -7.25 4.26 -9.59
N PRO A 391 -6.41 3.32 -9.07
CA PRO A 391 -6.39 3.02 -7.64
C PRO A 391 -5.99 4.23 -6.80
N GLY A 392 -6.70 4.49 -5.69
CA GLY A 392 -6.34 5.52 -4.71
C GLY A 392 -6.82 6.94 -5.03
N PHE A 393 -7.48 7.18 -6.16
CA PHE A 393 -8.08 8.46 -6.47
C PHE A 393 -9.59 8.43 -6.17
N GLY A 394 -10.02 9.27 -5.23
CA GLY A 394 -11.44 9.58 -5.06
C GLY A 394 -11.96 10.22 -6.35
N ARG A 395 -13.20 9.90 -6.72
CA ARG A 395 -13.81 10.40 -7.95
C ARG A 395 -13.82 11.94 -7.95
N PRO A 396 -13.21 12.62 -8.95
CA PRO A 396 -13.45 14.05 -9.15
C PRO A 396 -14.93 14.20 -9.55
N GLY A 397 -15.70 15.05 -8.84
CA GLY A 397 -17.14 15.21 -9.08
C GLY A 397 -17.48 15.33 -10.57
N GLY A 398 -18.12 14.28 -11.12
CA GLY A 398 -18.35 14.09 -12.56
C GLY A 398 -19.55 13.16 -12.83
N SER A 399 -20.03 13.12 -14.08
CA SER A 399 -21.23 12.39 -14.48
C SER A 399 -20.90 11.01 -15.07
N THR A 400 -21.34 9.93 -14.42
CA THR A 400 -21.02 8.53 -14.78
C THR A 400 -21.41 8.19 -16.21
N LYS A 401 -22.45 8.86 -16.71
CA LYS A 401 -22.98 8.67 -18.05
C LYS A 401 -21.97 9.03 -19.15
N ALA A 402 -21.21 10.12 -18.97
CA ALA A 402 -20.23 10.55 -19.96
C ALA A 402 -19.03 9.59 -20.01
N GLU A 403 -18.65 9.02 -18.86
CA GLU A 403 -17.62 7.99 -18.79
C GLU A 403 -18.10 6.65 -19.40
N ASP A 404 -19.34 6.26 -19.18
CA ASP A 404 -19.97 5.09 -19.82
C ASP A 404 -20.04 5.23 -21.34
N GLU A 405 -20.45 6.39 -21.85
CA GLU A 405 -20.44 6.68 -23.29
C GLU A 405 -19.04 6.54 -23.88
N ALA A 406 -18.01 6.95 -23.14
CA ALA A 406 -16.63 6.77 -23.57
C ALA A 406 -16.22 5.29 -23.60
N ILE A 407 -16.63 4.48 -22.62
CA ILE A 407 -16.41 3.02 -22.65
C ILE A 407 -17.14 2.38 -23.86
N ASN A 408 -18.33 2.86 -24.20
CA ASN A 408 -19.06 2.40 -25.39
C ASN A 408 -18.32 2.72 -26.70
N GLU A 409 -17.58 3.85 -26.78
CA GLU A 409 -16.71 4.16 -27.92
C GLU A 409 -15.65 3.05 -28.11
N LEU A 410 -14.99 2.61 -27.04
CA LEU A 410 -14.00 1.53 -27.10
C LEU A 410 -14.65 0.19 -27.47
N GLU A 411 -15.81 -0.13 -26.91
CA GLU A 411 -16.55 -1.35 -27.25
C GLU A 411 -16.99 -1.38 -28.72
N ALA A 412 -17.37 -0.23 -29.30
CA ALA A 412 -17.67 -0.10 -30.73
C ALA A 412 -16.42 -0.34 -31.58
N ILE A 413 -15.29 0.28 -31.23
CA ILE A 413 -13.99 0.06 -31.90
C ILE A 413 -13.64 -1.43 -31.92
N TYR A 414 -13.78 -2.12 -30.78
CA TYR A 414 -13.55 -3.56 -30.72
C TYR A 414 -14.48 -4.34 -31.63
N THR A 415 -15.78 -4.04 -31.57
CA THR A 415 -16.81 -4.78 -32.31
C THR A 415 -16.62 -4.64 -33.82
N GLU A 416 -16.45 -3.41 -34.31
CA GLU A 416 -16.36 -3.10 -35.73
C GLU A 416 -15.05 -3.60 -36.36
N LYS A 417 -13.91 -3.37 -35.69
CA LYS A 417 -12.60 -3.70 -36.28
C LYS A 417 -12.23 -5.16 -36.11
N TYR A 418 -12.53 -5.76 -34.95
CA TYR A 418 -11.99 -7.05 -34.52
C TYR A 418 -13.06 -8.10 -34.26
N LEU A 419 -13.95 -7.90 -33.27
CA LEU A 419 -14.77 -8.98 -32.71
C LEU A 419 -15.75 -9.58 -33.71
N ALA A 420 -16.33 -8.78 -34.62
CA ALA A 420 -17.27 -9.27 -35.64
C ALA A 420 -16.64 -10.27 -36.63
N LYS A 421 -15.31 -10.33 -36.69
CA LYS A 421 -14.54 -11.20 -37.61
C LYS A 421 -13.87 -12.37 -36.90
N LEU A 422 -14.01 -12.48 -35.58
CA LEU A 422 -13.41 -13.56 -34.81
C LEU A 422 -14.28 -14.82 -34.86
N ASP A 423 -13.65 -15.95 -35.20
CA ASP A 423 -14.27 -17.26 -35.07
C ASP A 423 -14.00 -17.84 -33.68
N ARG A 424 -15.03 -17.90 -32.83
CA ARG A 424 -14.96 -18.41 -31.45
C ARG A 424 -14.63 -19.91 -31.36
N ALA A 425 -14.72 -20.67 -32.46
CA ALA A 425 -14.26 -22.06 -32.49
C ALA A 425 -12.72 -22.17 -32.45
N VAL A 426 -12.01 -21.10 -32.82
CA VAL A 426 -10.55 -21.04 -32.78
C VAL A 426 -10.10 -20.58 -31.38
N PRO A 427 -9.32 -21.37 -30.62
CA PRO A 427 -8.95 -21.03 -29.23
C PRO A 427 -8.27 -19.66 -29.08
N PHE A 428 -7.45 -19.25 -30.04
CA PHE A 428 -6.78 -17.94 -30.02
C PHE A 428 -7.77 -16.78 -30.17
N HIS A 429 -8.77 -16.93 -31.03
CA HIS A 429 -9.82 -15.93 -31.24
C HIS A 429 -10.76 -15.88 -30.03
N ASP A 430 -11.07 -17.04 -29.45
CA ASP A 430 -11.87 -17.14 -28.24
C ASP A 430 -11.20 -16.38 -27.07
N LEU A 431 -9.90 -16.62 -26.86
CA LEU A 431 -9.11 -15.88 -25.88
C LEU A 431 -9.04 -14.38 -26.19
N THR A 432 -8.80 -14.01 -27.45
CA THR A 432 -8.72 -12.59 -27.87
C THR A 432 -10.02 -11.85 -27.58
N TYR A 433 -11.17 -12.45 -27.93
CA TYR A 433 -12.47 -11.86 -27.62
C TYR A 433 -12.68 -11.77 -26.11
N ALA A 434 -12.28 -12.79 -25.35
CA ALA A 434 -12.41 -12.76 -23.90
C ALA A 434 -11.60 -11.61 -23.29
N MET A 435 -10.34 -11.43 -23.70
CA MET A 435 -9.48 -10.31 -23.26
C MET A 435 -10.08 -8.94 -23.61
N ALA A 436 -10.67 -8.79 -24.79
CA ALA A 436 -11.29 -7.53 -25.22
C ALA A 436 -12.53 -7.18 -24.38
N LYS A 437 -13.45 -8.14 -24.21
CA LYS A 437 -14.65 -7.94 -23.38
C LYS A 437 -14.30 -7.79 -21.90
N LEU A 438 -13.25 -8.46 -21.44
CA LEU A 438 -12.73 -8.36 -20.08
C LEU A 438 -12.25 -6.94 -19.77
N ALA A 439 -11.54 -6.30 -20.71
CA ALA A 439 -11.13 -4.90 -20.55
C ALA A 439 -12.33 -3.97 -20.34
N ILE A 440 -13.41 -4.15 -21.12
CA ILE A 440 -14.65 -3.38 -21.00
C ILE A 440 -15.37 -3.66 -19.67
N ALA A 441 -15.58 -4.94 -19.34
CA ALA A 441 -16.25 -5.36 -18.11
C ALA A 441 -15.53 -4.81 -16.87
N ARG A 442 -14.20 -4.85 -16.86
CA ARG A 442 -13.35 -4.31 -15.79
C ARG A 442 -13.46 -2.79 -15.67
N MET A 443 -13.44 -2.05 -16.78
CA MET A 443 -13.60 -0.59 -16.76
C MET A 443 -14.97 -0.20 -16.17
N ARG A 444 -16.04 -0.87 -16.61
CA ARG A 444 -17.39 -0.66 -16.06
C ARG A 444 -17.48 -1.04 -14.58
N PHE A 445 -16.93 -2.19 -14.20
CA PHE A 445 -16.90 -2.62 -12.81
C PHE A 445 -16.25 -1.56 -11.92
N ARG A 446 -15.05 -1.07 -12.28
CA ARG A 446 -14.35 -0.04 -11.51
C ARG A 446 -15.07 1.30 -11.51
N LEU A 447 -15.63 1.72 -12.65
CA LEU A 447 -16.36 2.98 -12.78
C LEU A 447 -17.59 3.02 -11.87
N HIS A 448 -18.36 1.93 -11.81
CA HIS A 448 -19.58 1.85 -11.01
C HIS A 448 -19.34 1.37 -9.58
N HIS A 449 -18.14 0.89 -9.24
CA HIS A 449 -17.81 0.30 -7.95
C HIS A 449 -18.18 1.24 -6.79
N PRO A 450 -18.72 0.73 -5.66
CA PRO A 450 -19.13 1.58 -4.54
C PRO A 450 -17.98 2.43 -3.99
N ARG A 451 -16.74 1.94 -4.01
CA ARG A 451 -15.55 2.72 -3.60
C ARG A 451 -15.27 3.94 -4.49
N ALA A 452 -15.71 3.93 -5.75
CA ALA A 452 -15.64 5.10 -6.62
C ALA A 452 -16.77 6.10 -6.33
N ARG A 453 -17.83 5.68 -5.61
CA ARG A 453 -18.99 6.50 -5.22
C ARG A 453 -18.92 6.99 -3.77
N ALA A 454 -18.10 6.35 -2.93
CA ALA A 454 -17.96 6.70 -1.52
C ALA A 454 -17.29 8.09 -1.36
N ALA A 455 -17.96 8.98 -0.64
CA ALA A 455 -17.37 10.24 -0.19
C ALA A 455 -16.23 9.97 0.81
N PRO A 456 -15.31 10.93 1.05
CA PRO A 456 -14.30 10.79 2.09
C PRO A 456 -14.96 10.47 3.45
N GLY A 457 -14.69 9.30 4.03
CA GLY A 457 -15.22 8.89 5.35
C GLY A 457 -16.14 7.66 5.40
N ASP A 458 -16.02 6.69 4.48
CA ASP A 458 -16.76 5.40 4.49
C ASP A 458 -18.30 5.53 4.62
N ALA A 459 -18.84 6.63 4.11
CA ALA A 459 -20.28 6.93 4.16
C ALA A 459 -21.12 5.87 3.40
N ASP A 460 -22.36 5.68 3.85
CA ASP A 460 -23.32 4.81 3.20
C ASP A 460 -23.51 5.18 1.72
N VAL A 461 -23.36 4.19 0.85
CA VAL A 461 -23.48 4.34 -0.60
C VAL A 461 -24.88 3.91 -1.01
N TYR A 462 -25.60 4.80 -1.68
CA TYR A 462 -26.93 4.53 -2.23
C TYR A 462 -26.84 4.36 -3.75
N MET A 463 -27.57 3.39 -4.29
CA MET A 463 -27.58 3.07 -5.72
C MET A 463 -29.02 2.84 -6.20
N THR A 464 -29.30 3.20 -7.45
CA THR A 464 -30.55 2.78 -8.09
C THR A 464 -30.49 1.29 -8.42
N LYS A 465 -31.65 0.67 -8.64
CA LYS A 465 -31.73 -0.73 -9.08
C LYS A 465 -31.02 -0.95 -10.42
N GLU A 466 -31.16 0.00 -11.34
CA GLU A 466 -30.48 -0.02 -12.65
C GLU A 466 -28.95 0.00 -12.51
N ASP A 467 -28.43 0.89 -11.65
CA ASP A 467 -27.00 0.95 -11.35
C ASP A 467 -26.47 -0.36 -10.73
N SER A 468 -27.24 -0.96 -9.81
CA SER A 468 -26.91 -2.25 -9.20
C SER A 468 -26.88 -3.38 -10.25
N ASP A 469 -27.85 -3.41 -11.17
CA ASP A 469 -27.91 -4.40 -12.24
C ASP A 469 -26.75 -4.24 -13.24
N ILE A 470 -26.36 -3.01 -13.58
CA ILE A 470 -25.19 -2.74 -14.43
C ILE A 470 -23.92 -3.25 -13.74
N LEU A 471 -23.71 -2.88 -12.48
CA LEU A 471 -22.51 -3.26 -11.74
C LEU A 471 -22.43 -4.78 -11.52
N PHE A 472 -23.53 -5.45 -11.17
CA PHE A 472 -23.58 -6.90 -11.02
C PHE A 472 -23.25 -7.62 -12.33
N ASN A 473 -23.82 -7.20 -13.46
CA ASN A 473 -23.52 -7.79 -14.75
C ASN A 473 -22.07 -7.55 -15.18
N ALA A 474 -21.51 -6.36 -14.90
CA ALA A 474 -20.10 -6.05 -15.16
C ALA A 474 -19.15 -6.91 -14.31
N ALA A 475 -19.43 -7.04 -13.01
CA ALA A 475 -18.66 -7.87 -12.09
C ALA A 475 -18.69 -9.36 -12.51
N LEU A 476 -19.88 -9.89 -12.82
CA LEU A 476 -20.04 -11.28 -13.21
C LEU A 476 -19.38 -11.57 -14.57
N SER A 477 -19.52 -10.67 -15.54
CA SER A 477 -18.87 -10.83 -16.85
C SER A 477 -17.34 -10.71 -16.72
N PHE A 478 -16.84 -9.87 -15.80
CA PHE A 478 -15.41 -9.81 -15.48
C PHE A 478 -14.92 -11.20 -15.00
N LEU A 479 -15.57 -11.78 -14.00
CA LEU A 479 -15.16 -13.09 -13.44
C LEU A 479 -15.28 -14.23 -14.46
N GLU A 480 -16.36 -14.27 -15.24
CA GLU A 480 -16.57 -15.27 -16.30
C GLU A 480 -15.47 -15.23 -17.37
N LEU A 481 -15.13 -14.04 -17.86
CA LEU A 481 -14.14 -13.87 -18.92
C LEU A 481 -12.70 -14.12 -18.45
N VAL A 482 -12.44 -13.97 -17.16
CA VAL A 482 -11.18 -14.39 -16.54
C VAL A 482 -11.02 -15.90 -16.60
N ASN A 483 -12.09 -16.65 -16.32
CA ASN A 483 -12.06 -18.13 -16.35
C ASN A 483 -11.68 -18.67 -17.73
N VAL A 484 -12.21 -18.05 -18.81
CA VAL A 484 -11.82 -18.39 -20.19
C VAL A 484 -10.32 -18.29 -20.40
N GLY A 485 -9.64 -17.33 -19.78
CA GLY A 485 -8.19 -17.19 -19.86
C GLY A 485 -7.44 -18.30 -19.12
N PHE A 486 -7.92 -18.72 -17.95
CA PHE A 486 -7.33 -19.80 -17.16
C PHE A 486 -7.53 -21.18 -17.77
N GLU A 487 -8.68 -21.41 -18.42
CA GLU A 487 -8.97 -22.67 -19.14
C GLU A 487 -8.35 -22.72 -20.54
N SER A 488 -7.79 -21.60 -21.02
CA SER A 488 -7.15 -21.56 -22.33
C SER A 488 -5.84 -22.34 -22.36
N LYS A 489 -5.46 -22.82 -23.54
CA LYS A 489 -4.15 -23.46 -23.77
C LYS A 489 -2.96 -22.48 -23.75
N PHE A 490 -3.22 -21.18 -23.63
CA PHE A 490 -2.17 -20.16 -23.63
C PHE A 490 -1.70 -19.89 -22.19
N SER A 491 -0.59 -19.17 -22.05
CA SER A 491 -0.06 -18.86 -20.71
C SER A 491 -1.08 -18.09 -19.86
N SER A 492 -1.62 -18.75 -18.84
CA SER A 492 -2.55 -18.16 -17.87
C SER A 492 -1.89 -17.03 -17.08
N GLN A 493 -0.59 -17.14 -16.83
CA GLN A 493 0.22 -16.10 -16.22
C GLN A 493 0.37 -14.88 -17.13
N MET A 494 0.64 -15.06 -18.42
CA MET A 494 0.65 -13.95 -19.38
C MET A 494 -0.74 -13.32 -19.49
N PHE A 495 -1.80 -14.13 -19.56
CA PHE A 495 -3.17 -13.62 -19.59
C PHE A 495 -3.47 -12.75 -18.36
N THR A 496 -3.16 -13.26 -17.16
CA THR A 496 -3.31 -12.53 -15.89
C THR A 496 -2.51 -11.23 -15.92
N HIS A 497 -1.25 -11.28 -16.35
CA HIS A 497 -0.40 -10.11 -16.48
C HIS A 497 -0.83 -9.12 -17.58
N LEU A 498 -1.59 -9.55 -18.57
CA LEU A 498 -2.07 -8.65 -19.62
C LEU A 498 -3.45 -8.06 -19.31
N THR A 499 -4.22 -8.69 -18.41
CA THR A 499 -5.65 -8.36 -18.23
C THR A 499 -6.08 -8.08 -16.78
N SER A 500 -5.40 -8.66 -15.79
CA SER A 500 -5.87 -8.70 -14.40
C SER A 500 -4.87 -8.11 -13.42
N LEU A 501 -5.39 -7.24 -12.55
CA LEU A 501 -4.89 -6.93 -11.22
C LEU A 501 -6.14 -6.77 -10.35
N TYR A 502 -6.21 -7.52 -9.25
CA TYR A 502 -7.26 -7.45 -8.21
C TYR A 502 -8.66 -7.91 -8.64
N GLN A 503 -8.91 -9.22 -8.54
CA GLN A 503 -10.25 -9.82 -8.76
C GLN A 503 -11.08 -9.91 -7.47
N ILE A 504 -10.44 -9.79 -6.31
CA ILE A 504 -11.09 -10.02 -5.01
C ILE A 504 -12.25 -9.06 -4.75
N ASP A 505 -12.15 -7.80 -5.19
CA ASP A 505 -13.25 -6.84 -5.10
C ASP A 505 -14.49 -7.31 -5.89
N ALA A 506 -14.30 -7.92 -7.06
CA ALA A 506 -15.39 -8.45 -7.88
C ALA A 506 -16.02 -9.68 -7.23
N TRP A 507 -15.22 -10.58 -6.65
CA TRP A 507 -15.73 -11.72 -5.88
C TRP A 507 -16.55 -11.29 -4.67
N ILE A 508 -16.01 -10.38 -3.85
CA ILE A 508 -16.70 -9.83 -2.68
C ILE A 508 -18.02 -9.16 -3.10
N TYR A 509 -18.00 -8.37 -4.18
CA TYR A 509 -19.20 -7.70 -4.67
C TYR A 509 -20.27 -8.70 -5.13
N VAL A 510 -19.90 -9.69 -5.96
CA VAL A 510 -20.83 -10.70 -6.46
C VAL A 510 -21.43 -11.51 -5.31
N ILE A 511 -20.61 -12.03 -4.39
CA ILE A 511 -21.09 -12.83 -3.26
C ILE A 511 -22.00 -11.99 -2.35
N SER A 512 -21.66 -10.72 -2.14
CA SER A 512 -22.53 -9.79 -1.40
C SER A 512 -23.91 -9.65 -2.06
N GLU A 513 -23.96 -9.40 -3.37
CA GLU A 513 -25.22 -9.24 -4.13
C GLU A 513 -26.06 -10.52 -4.20
N LEU A 514 -25.45 -11.70 -4.12
CA LEU A 514 -26.18 -12.98 -4.06
C LEU A 514 -27.12 -13.08 -2.86
N ARG A 515 -26.90 -12.29 -1.80
CA ARG A 515 -27.82 -12.20 -0.65
C ARG A 515 -29.18 -11.58 -0.99
N ARG A 516 -29.25 -10.77 -2.05
CA ARG A 516 -30.48 -10.10 -2.54
C ARG A 516 -31.06 -10.76 -3.80
N ARG A 517 -30.27 -11.59 -4.48
CA ARG A 517 -30.61 -12.17 -5.79
C ARG A 517 -30.73 -13.71 -5.66
N PRO A 518 -31.91 -14.24 -5.32
CA PRO A 518 -32.04 -15.66 -4.95
C PRO A 518 -32.05 -16.63 -6.13
N ALA A 519 -32.54 -16.22 -7.30
CA ALA A 519 -32.76 -17.12 -8.43
C ALA A 519 -32.56 -16.41 -9.79
N GLY A 520 -32.19 -17.20 -10.81
CA GLY A 520 -32.08 -16.76 -12.20
C GLY A 520 -30.87 -17.37 -12.91
N PRO A 521 -30.82 -17.32 -14.26
CA PRO A 521 -29.71 -17.91 -15.02
C PRO A 521 -28.35 -17.33 -14.64
N ARG A 522 -28.28 -16.00 -14.47
CA ARG A 522 -27.07 -15.29 -14.02
C ARG A 522 -26.65 -15.71 -12.61
N ILE A 523 -27.60 -15.96 -11.71
CA ILE A 523 -27.34 -16.38 -10.33
C ILE A 523 -26.79 -17.81 -10.30
N ASN A 524 -27.35 -18.71 -11.10
CA ASN A 524 -26.83 -20.07 -11.26
C ASN A 524 -25.38 -20.07 -11.78
N LEU A 525 -25.06 -19.19 -12.73
CA LEU A 525 -23.69 -18.99 -13.19
C LEU A 525 -22.79 -18.45 -12.07
N SER A 526 -23.23 -17.45 -11.31
CA SER A 526 -22.46 -16.90 -10.19
C SER A 526 -22.09 -17.98 -9.16
N TRP A 527 -23.03 -18.87 -8.81
CA TRP A 527 -22.74 -19.95 -7.85
C TRP A 527 -21.76 -20.99 -8.41
N LYS A 528 -21.82 -21.32 -9.71
CA LYS A 528 -20.80 -22.16 -10.35
C LYS A 528 -19.41 -21.53 -10.27
N LEU A 529 -19.32 -20.22 -10.52
CA LEU A 529 -18.06 -19.49 -10.44
C LEU A 529 -17.54 -19.40 -8.99
N VAL A 530 -18.43 -19.24 -8.01
CA VAL A 530 -18.05 -19.29 -6.59
C VAL A 530 -17.55 -20.67 -6.19
N ASP A 531 -18.15 -21.77 -6.66
CA ASP A 531 -17.61 -23.12 -6.44
C ASP A 531 -16.19 -23.26 -7.02
N SER A 532 -15.97 -22.79 -8.25
CA SER A 532 -14.64 -22.79 -8.88
C SER A 532 -13.63 -21.98 -8.07
N LEU A 533 -14.00 -20.80 -7.55
CA LEU A 533 -13.12 -19.98 -6.70
C LEU A 533 -12.58 -20.77 -5.50
N TYR A 534 -13.45 -21.47 -4.76
CA TYR A 534 -13.04 -22.23 -3.58
C TYR A 534 -12.30 -23.53 -3.94
N SER A 535 -12.57 -24.10 -5.12
CA SER A 535 -11.80 -25.25 -5.63
C SER A 535 -10.37 -24.85 -6.02
N ASP A 536 -10.21 -23.68 -6.64
CA ASP A 536 -8.91 -23.19 -7.11
C ASP A 536 -8.06 -22.59 -5.97
N HIS A 537 -8.71 -22.13 -4.91
CA HIS A 537 -8.09 -21.51 -3.74
C HIS A 537 -8.47 -22.22 -2.43
N PRO A 538 -7.95 -23.44 -2.18
CA PRO A 538 -8.23 -24.19 -0.96
C PRO A 538 -7.80 -23.44 0.32
N GLU A 539 -6.84 -22.51 0.23
CA GLU A 539 -6.47 -21.61 1.31
C GLU A 539 -7.65 -20.76 1.85
N LEU A 540 -8.67 -20.49 1.01
CA LEU A 540 -9.90 -19.81 1.45
C LEU A 540 -10.70 -20.61 2.47
N VAL A 541 -10.49 -21.93 2.52
CA VAL A 541 -11.14 -22.85 3.45
C VAL A 541 -10.17 -23.24 4.58
N ASP A 542 -8.91 -23.47 4.27
CA ASP A 542 -7.93 -24.05 5.20
C ASP A 542 -7.25 -23.02 6.12
N SER A 543 -7.09 -21.76 5.68
CA SER A 543 -6.37 -20.74 6.45
C SER A 543 -7.30 -19.97 7.40
N VAL A 544 -7.74 -20.64 8.47
CA VAL A 544 -8.65 -20.07 9.49
C VAL A 544 -8.07 -18.86 10.22
N GLU A 545 -6.74 -18.70 10.22
CA GLU A 545 -6.03 -17.56 10.81
C GLU A 545 -6.12 -16.28 9.96
N ASN A 546 -6.52 -16.38 8.68
CA ASN A 546 -6.70 -15.22 7.81
C ASN A 546 -8.10 -14.62 7.96
N SER A 547 -8.18 -13.42 8.54
CA SER A 547 -9.44 -12.73 8.83
C SER A 547 -10.25 -12.42 7.57
N LEU A 548 -9.60 -12.09 6.45
CA LEU A 548 -10.25 -11.84 5.16
C LEU A 548 -10.92 -13.11 4.61
N PHE A 549 -10.22 -14.23 4.62
CA PHE A 549 -10.74 -15.50 4.10
C PHE A 549 -11.90 -16.01 4.95
N THR A 550 -11.79 -15.86 6.27
CA THR A 550 -12.88 -16.16 7.20
C THR A 550 -14.11 -15.28 6.95
N ALA A 551 -13.91 -13.97 6.75
CA ALA A 551 -14.98 -13.03 6.42
C ALA A 551 -15.63 -13.33 5.07
N LEU A 552 -14.83 -13.68 4.05
CA LEU A 552 -15.33 -14.09 2.73
C LEU A 552 -16.15 -15.39 2.83
N GLY A 553 -15.65 -16.39 3.57
CA GLY A 553 -16.39 -17.62 3.87
C GLY A 553 -17.70 -17.37 4.60
N ASN A 554 -17.73 -16.45 5.58
CA ASN A 554 -18.96 -16.04 6.26
C ASN A 554 -19.96 -15.44 5.26
N LEU A 555 -19.49 -14.52 4.42
CA LEU A 555 -20.31 -13.87 3.40
C LEU A 555 -20.90 -14.89 2.41
N THR A 556 -20.11 -15.89 1.99
CA THR A 556 -20.57 -16.99 1.12
C THR A 556 -21.67 -17.82 1.78
N LEU A 557 -21.52 -18.17 3.06
CA LEU A 557 -22.55 -18.91 3.80
C LEU A 557 -23.82 -18.08 4.01
N GLU A 558 -23.70 -16.77 4.28
CA GLU A 558 -24.85 -15.86 4.37
C GLU A 558 -25.61 -15.75 3.04
N ALA A 559 -24.88 -15.65 1.93
CA ALA A 559 -25.46 -15.62 0.59
C ALA A 559 -26.21 -16.94 0.29
N TRP A 560 -25.63 -18.08 0.66
CA TRP A 560 -26.27 -19.39 0.49
C TRP A 560 -27.55 -19.49 1.32
N GLU A 561 -27.53 -19.05 2.57
CA GLU A 561 -28.69 -19.12 3.46
C GLU A 561 -29.85 -18.23 2.95
N ALA A 562 -29.54 -17.07 2.38
CA ALA A 562 -30.54 -16.22 1.73
C ALA A 562 -31.15 -16.91 0.49
N ARG A 563 -30.34 -17.58 -0.33
CA ARG A 563 -30.80 -18.37 -1.48
C ARG A 563 -31.64 -19.57 -1.05
N ARG A 564 -31.19 -20.33 -0.05
CA ARG A 564 -31.87 -21.51 0.51
C ARG A 564 -33.26 -21.16 1.06
N LYS A 565 -33.41 -20.01 1.72
CA LYS A 565 -34.73 -19.53 2.20
C LYS A 565 -35.70 -19.18 1.07
N ALA A 566 -35.19 -18.80 -0.09
CA ALA A 566 -35.98 -18.36 -1.23
C ALA A 566 -36.31 -19.49 -2.23
N LEU A 567 -35.60 -20.61 -2.16
CA LEU A 567 -35.81 -21.80 -3.01
C LEU A 567 -36.42 -22.93 -2.17
N SER A 568 -37.37 -23.68 -2.74
CA SER A 568 -37.80 -24.97 -2.18
C SER A 568 -36.63 -25.96 -2.21
N ASP A 569 -36.56 -26.91 -1.26
CA ASP A 569 -35.51 -27.93 -0.96
C ASP A 569 -34.91 -28.77 -2.13
N ALA A 570 -35.12 -28.42 -3.40
CA ALA A 570 -34.75 -29.17 -4.59
C ALA A 570 -33.39 -28.80 -5.23
N ASP A 571 -32.70 -27.73 -4.78
CA ASP A 571 -31.37 -27.38 -5.30
C ASP A 571 -30.27 -28.03 -4.46
N ALA A 572 -29.35 -28.75 -5.14
CA ALA A 572 -28.17 -29.34 -4.51
C ALA A 572 -27.30 -28.26 -3.86
N VAL A 573 -26.78 -28.56 -2.67
CA VAL A 573 -25.87 -27.66 -1.95
C VAL A 573 -24.56 -27.55 -2.73
N PRO A 574 -24.05 -26.33 -3.00
CA PRO A 574 -22.75 -26.13 -3.64
C PRO A 574 -21.61 -26.78 -2.85
N ALA A 575 -20.64 -27.35 -3.54
CA ALA A 575 -19.53 -28.08 -2.90
C ALA A 575 -18.73 -27.17 -1.97
N CYS A 576 -18.53 -25.90 -2.32
CA CYS A 576 -17.84 -24.93 -1.46
C CYS A 576 -18.56 -24.72 -0.12
N VAL A 577 -19.90 -24.77 -0.11
CA VAL A 577 -20.70 -24.59 1.11
C VAL A 577 -20.57 -25.81 2.01
N GLU A 578 -20.59 -27.02 1.44
CA GLU A 578 -20.36 -28.26 2.19
C GLU A 578 -18.97 -28.28 2.82
N LEU A 579 -17.94 -27.89 2.07
CA LEU A 579 -16.56 -27.77 2.54
C LEU A 579 -16.46 -26.77 3.70
N LEU A 580 -17.02 -25.56 3.55
CA LEU A 580 -17.02 -24.54 4.60
C LEU A 580 -17.77 -24.99 5.86
N TRP A 581 -18.89 -25.71 5.72
CA TRP A 581 -19.60 -26.28 6.87
C TRP A 581 -18.81 -27.37 7.58
N SER A 582 -18.21 -28.31 6.83
CA SER A 582 -17.46 -29.42 7.42
C SER A 582 -16.29 -28.94 8.29
N LYS A 583 -15.49 -28.00 7.79
CA LYS A 583 -14.33 -27.43 8.51
C LYS A 583 -14.74 -26.66 9.77
N ARG A 584 -15.87 -25.95 9.72
CA ARG A 584 -16.39 -25.19 10.87
C ARG A 584 -17.00 -26.08 11.95
N ARG A 585 -17.50 -27.27 11.61
CA ARG A 585 -17.95 -28.28 12.59
C ARG A 585 -16.79 -28.95 13.32
N VAL A 586 -15.66 -29.21 12.64
CA VAL A 586 -14.47 -29.82 13.26
C VAL A 586 -13.84 -28.90 14.31
N GLY A 587 -13.75 -27.59 14.05
CA GLY A 587 -13.23 -26.62 15.03
C GLY A 587 -14.09 -26.45 16.30
N GLN A 588 -15.35 -26.90 16.30
CA GLN A 588 -16.21 -26.95 17.48
C GLN A 588 -16.03 -28.24 18.31
N GLY A 589 -15.62 -29.35 17.67
CA GLY A 589 -15.39 -30.63 18.36
C GLY A 589 -14.08 -30.69 19.15
N ASP A 590 -13.02 -30.04 18.66
CA ASP A 590 -11.72 -30.02 19.35
C ASP A 590 -11.69 -29.12 20.59
N ALA A 591 -12.63 -28.16 20.68
CA ALA A 591 -12.82 -27.33 21.88
C ALA A 591 -13.45 -28.09 23.05
N GLU A 592 -14.16 -29.19 22.81
CA GLU A 592 -14.76 -30.03 23.87
C GLU A 592 -13.79 -31.10 24.42
N MET A 593 -12.78 -31.55 23.66
CA MET A 593 -11.77 -32.51 24.15
C MET A 593 -10.58 -31.86 24.87
N ALA A 594 -10.27 -30.59 24.60
CA ALA A 594 -9.15 -29.89 25.25
C ALA A 594 -9.42 -29.57 26.74
N GLY A 595 -10.64 -29.80 27.24
CA GLY A 595 -11.03 -29.57 28.64
C GLY A 595 -10.60 -30.63 29.64
N SER A 596 -9.99 -31.76 29.23
CA SER A 596 -9.69 -32.88 30.15
C SER A 596 -8.24 -33.36 30.19
N ALA A 597 -7.27 -32.60 29.67
CA ALA A 597 -5.85 -32.98 29.70
C ALA A 597 -4.96 -31.85 30.22
N LEU A 598 -5.31 -31.33 31.40
CA LEU A 598 -4.41 -30.52 32.24
C LEU A 598 -4.01 -31.34 33.45
N ASP A 599 -3.19 -32.36 33.22
CA ASP A 599 -2.28 -32.87 34.24
C ASP A 599 -1.11 -33.55 33.54
N ALA A 600 0.09 -33.12 33.93
CA ALA A 600 1.40 -33.66 33.62
C ALA A 600 2.02 -33.26 32.26
N TRP A 601 3.10 -32.46 32.30
CA TRP A 601 4.48 -32.94 32.08
C TRP A 601 5.55 -31.87 32.40
N ASP A 602 6.70 -32.43 32.74
CA ASP A 602 7.85 -31.91 33.47
C ASP A 602 8.79 -30.95 32.71
N LEU A 603 9.64 -30.29 33.49
CA LEU A 603 10.75 -29.40 33.13
C LEU A 603 11.99 -30.15 32.58
N ASN A 604 12.73 -29.48 31.68
CA ASN A 604 14.18 -29.56 31.29
C ASN A 604 14.31 -29.50 29.75
N GLU A 605 15.16 -28.71 29.07
CA GLU A 605 16.49 -28.09 29.24
C GLU A 605 16.71 -27.12 28.02
N PRO A 606 17.85 -26.44 27.77
CA PRO A 606 18.78 -25.70 28.62
C PRO A 606 18.99 -24.23 28.15
N ALA A 607 19.68 -23.45 28.98
CA ALA A 607 20.07 -22.06 28.75
C ALA A 607 21.13 -21.88 27.64
N LEU A 608 21.01 -20.82 26.85
CA LEU A 608 22.08 -20.30 25.99
C LEU A 608 22.44 -18.85 26.38
N ASP A 609 23.70 -18.77 26.78
CA ASP A 609 24.60 -17.66 27.11
C ASP A 609 24.31 -16.30 26.42
N VAL A 610 24.10 -15.25 27.22
CA VAL A 610 24.06 -13.85 26.74
C VAL A 610 25.35 -13.17 27.20
N GLY A 611 26.28 -13.04 26.26
CA GLY A 611 27.51 -12.29 26.45
C GLY A 611 27.24 -10.81 26.78
N ASN A 612 27.97 -10.33 27.79
CA ASN A 612 28.13 -8.92 28.11
C ASN A 612 28.80 -8.18 26.95
N ASP A 613 28.13 -7.18 26.39
CA ASP A 613 28.78 -6.04 25.74
C ASP A 613 28.13 -4.75 26.24
N THR A 614 28.85 -4.09 27.14
CA THR A 614 28.61 -2.73 27.61
C THR A 614 29.03 -1.72 26.54
N GLU A 615 28.25 -0.63 26.45
CA GLU A 615 28.46 0.60 25.65
C GLU A 615 28.02 0.57 24.17
N SER A 616 26.91 1.26 23.87
CA SER A 616 26.89 2.38 22.90
C SER A 616 25.48 2.89 22.54
N ASN A 617 25.32 4.22 22.59
CA ASN A 617 24.45 5.06 21.77
C ASN A 617 22.94 4.75 21.66
N PHE A 618 22.17 5.23 22.64
CA PHE A 618 20.72 5.43 22.51
C PHE A 618 20.39 6.57 21.55
N SER A 619 20.17 6.26 20.26
CA SER A 619 19.72 7.23 19.25
C SER A 619 18.19 7.25 19.08
N ALA A 620 17.60 8.38 19.47
CA ALA A 620 16.65 9.21 18.70
C ALA A 620 15.15 8.90 18.53
N ASP A 621 14.57 7.78 18.97
CA ASP A 621 13.09 7.64 18.98
C ASP A 621 12.59 7.09 20.33
N ARG A 622 12.09 7.99 21.20
CA ARG A 622 11.64 7.67 22.58
C ARG A 622 10.13 7.49 22.71
N ALA A 623 9.40 7.50 21.59
CA ALA A 623 7.96 7.29 21.50
C ALA A 623 7.61 6.60 20.18
N PRO A 624 6.50 5.86 20.09
CA PRO A 624 6.03 5.29 18.82
C PRO A 624 5.77 6.40 17.78
N ASN A 625 6.01 6.10 16.51
CA ASN A 625 5.77 6.99 15.38
C ASN A 625 5.07 6.24 14.23
N ASP A 626 4.19 5.31 14.61
CA ASP A 626 3.30 4.60 13.70
C ASP A 626 2.04 5.44 13.42
N GLU A 627 1.27 5.03 12.41
CA GLU A 627 0.06 5.73 11.97
C GLU A 627 -0.96 5.90 13.10
N LYS A 628 -1.09 4.89 13.97
CA LYS A 628 -2.00 4.91 15.12
C LYS A 628 -1.62 5.97 16.16
N GLN A 629 -0.32 6.14 16.41
CA GLN A 629 0.16 7.20 17.30
C GLN A 629 0.02 8.59 16.65
N LEU A 630 0.21 8.71 15.33
CA LEU A 630 0.00 9.97 14.61
C LEU A 630 -1.47 10.41 14.67
N GLU A 631 -2.42 9.50 14.46
CA GLU A 631 -3.86 9.76 14.65
C GLU A 631 -4.18 10.19 16.08
N ALA A 632 -3.59 9.52 17.09
CA ALA A 632 -3.80 9.88 18.48
C ALA A 632 -3.26 11.30 18.80
N LEU A 633 -2.16 11.72 18.18
CA LEU A 633 -1.61 13.08 18.31
C LEU A 633 -2.51 14.14 17.63
N ASP A 634 -3.15 13.82 16.52
CA ASP A 634 -4.14 14.68 15.87
C ASP A 634 -5.39 14.85 16.73
N LEU A 635 -5.87 13.76 17.36
CA LEU A 635 -6.94 13.82 18.35
C LEU A 635 -6.56 14.66 19.57
N ILE A 636 -5.31 14.54 20.05
CA ILE A 636 -4.77 15.39 21.11
C ILE A 636 -4.78 16.86 20.72
N HIS A 637 -4.35 17.16 19.49
CA HIS A 637 -4.41 18.52 18.99
C HIS A 637 -5.84 19.06 18.97
N HIS A 638 -6.80 18.28 18.45
CA HIS A 638 -8.19 18.68 18.35
C HIS A 638 -8.84 18.93 19.73
N TRP A 639 -8.67 18.02 20.70
CA TRP A 639 -9.32 18.23 21.99
C TRP A 639 -8.68 19.37 22.80
N LEU A 640 -7.40 19.68 22.56
CA LEU A 640 -6.76 20.88 23.13
C LEU A 640 -7.30 22.18 22.53
N THR A 641 -7.69 22.21 21.24
CA THR A 641 -8.41 23.39 20.71
C THR A 641 -9.77 23.54 21.37
N LEU A 642 -10.52 22.44 21.54
CA LEU A 642 -11.80 22.45 22.28
C LEU A 642 -11.64 22.93 23.73
N MET A 643 -10.56 22.51 24.41
CA MET A 643 -10.22 22.93 25.78
C MET A 643 -9.96 24.44 25.87
N LEU A 644 -9.31 25.00 24.84
CA LEU A 644 -8.91 26.41 24.77
C LEU A 644 -9.93 27.29 24.02
N ASP A 645 -11.14 26.79 23.76
CA ASP A 645 -12.19 27.49 23.00
C ASP A 645 -11.73 27.96 21.60
N ASP A 646 -10.96 27.13 20.91
CA ASP A 646 -10.32 27.41 19.61
C ASP A 646 -9.38 28.63 19.63
N LYS A 647 -8.91 29.02 20.82
CA LYS A 647 -7.90 30.09 21.02
C LYS A 647 -6.47 29.56 21.09
N LEU A 648 -6.22 28.35 20.59
CA LEU A 648 -4.86 27.89 20.40
C LEU A 648 -4.24 28.73 19.28
N PHE A 649 -3.21 29.51 19.60
CA PHE A 649 -2.49 30.24 18.57
C PHE A 649 -1.67 29.23 17.76
N LEU A 650 -2.09 28.97 16.52
CA LEU A 650 -1.20 28.36 15.53
C LEU A 650 -0.10 29.40 15.26
N PRO A 651 1.17 29.16 15.64
CA PRO A 651 2.25 30.01 15.18
C PRO A 651 2.24 29.92 13.65
N PRO A 652 2.23 31.05 12.91
CA PRO A 652 2.26 31.00 11.45
C PRO A 652 3.52 30.24 11.02
N ILE A 653 3.32 29.02 10.51
CA ILE A 653 4.40 28.23 9.93
C ILE A 653 4.68 28.87 8.57
N GLY A 654 5.71 29.71 8.50
CA GLY A 654 6.16 30.29 7.23
C GLY A 654 6.64 29.23 6.25
N ASP A 655 6.92 29.64 5.01
CA ASP A 655 7.22 28.74 3.87
C ASP A 655 8.50 27.87 4.03
N ASN A 656 9.25 28.04 5.12
CA ASN A 656 10.52 27.35 5.34
C ASN A 656 10.68 26.87 6.81
N PRO A 657 9.84 25.90 7.26
CA PRO A 657 9.92 25.37 8.62
C PRO A 657 11.30 24.77 8.91
N GLN A 658 11.86 25.10 10.07
CA GLN A 658 13.12 24.54 10.54
C GLN A 658 12.83 23.47 11.60
N ILE A 659 13.48 22.31 11.46
CA ILE A 659 13.43 21.21 12.43
C ILE A 659 14.76 21.24 13.18
N ASP A 660 14.73 21.32 14.51
CA ASP A 660 15.92 21.26 15.37
C ASP A 660 15.58 20.50 16.68
N ASP A 661 16.60 20.07 17.41
CA ASP A 661 16.45 19.38 18.70
C ASP A 661 16.44 20.39 19.86
N ALA A 662 15.31 20.46 20.58
CA ALA A 662 15.10 21.45 21.65
C ALA A 662 16.09 21.33 22.82
N GLN A 663 16.75 20.18 23.01
CA GLN A 663 17.72 19.95 24.09
C GLN A 663 19.13 20.44 23.74
N LEU A 664 19.40 20.69 22.45
CA LEU A 664 20.67 21.26 22.02
C LEU A 664 20.67 22.79 22.17
N GLU A 665 21.86 23.38 22.03
CA GLU A 665 21.97 24.84 21.99
C GLU A 665 21.28 25.38 20.74
N TRP A 666 20.29 26.24 20.94
CA TRP A 666 19.50 26.90 19.90
C TRP A 666 20.41 27.81 19.09
N THR A 667 20.42 27.61 17.78
CA THR A 667 21.29 28.35 16.84
C THR A 667 20.66 29.64 16.31
N PHE A 668 19.50 30.01 16.85
CA PHE A 668 18.80 31.24 16.51
C PHE A 668 19.48 32.45 17.15
N GLU A 669 19.45 33.58 16.45
CA GLU A 669 19.88 34.85 17.04
C GLU A 669 18.99 35.19 18.26
N PRO A 670 19.53 35.84 19.30
CA PRO A 670 18.70 36.33 20.41
C PRO A 670 17.58 37.23 19.89
N GLU A 671 16.43 37.22 20.57
CA GLU A 671 15.29 38.07 20.21
C GLU A 671 14.75 37.83 18.77
N SER A 672 14.81 36.58 18.29
CA SER A 672 14.31 36.20 16.97
C SER A 672 12.79 35.95 16.92
N PHE A 673 12.18 35.55 18.03
CA PHE A 673 10.79 35.07 18.05
C PHE A 673 9.83 36.01 18.77
N ASP A 674 8.62 36.16 18.22
CA ASP A 674 7.51 36.89 18.84
C ASP A 674 6.69 35.99 19.77
N PHE A 675 6.64 34.69 19.48
CA PHE A 675 5.90 33.69 20.24
C PHE A 675 6.61 32.34 20.26
N ILE A 676 6.62 31.66 21.41
CA ILE A 676 7.10 30.28 21.56
C ILE A 676 6.02 29.41 22.22
N HIS A 677 5.72 28.26 21.63
CA HIS A 677 4.74 27.31 22.15
C HIS A 677 5.39 25.96 22.45
N ILE A 678 5.15 25.43 23.66
CA ILE A 678 5.56 24.09 24.10
C ILE A 678 4.33 23.27 24.44
N ARG A 679 4.33 22.02 23.97
CA ARG A 679 3.25 21.08 24.22
C ARG A 679 3.74 19.64 24.20
N TYR A 680 3.38 18.86 25.22
CA TYR A 680 3.59 17.41 25.27
C TYR A 680 5.06 17.00 25.16
N LEU A 681 5.96 17.76 25.79
CA LEU A 681 7.38 17.46 25.88
C LEU A 681 7.77 16.82 27.23
N GLN A 682 6.81 16.54 28.12
CA GLN A 682 7.07 15.75 29.32
C GLN A 682 7.79 14.41 29.01
N GLY A 683 8.76 14.03 29.84
CA GLY A 683 9.55 12.82 29.64
C GLY A 683 10.61 12.87 28.52
N THR A 684 10.75 14.01 27.82
CA THR A 684 11.70 14.14 26.69
C THR A 684 12.84 15.12 26.96
N ILE A 685 12.63 16.12 27.82
CA ILE A 685 13.61 17.16 28.16
C ILE A 685 14.28 16.84 29.49
N GLY A 686 15.62 16.73 29.48
CA GLY A 686 16.41 16.49 30.69
C GLY A 686 16.74 17.74 31.51
N ASP A 687 16.77 18.92 30.89
CA ASP A 687 17.11 20.19 31.55
C ASP A 687 16.10 21.28 31.15
N TRP A 688 15.08 21.44 31.99
CA TRP A 688 14.00 22.40 31.77
C TRP A 688 14.43 23.84 32.03
N ASP A 689 15.31 24.09 33.00
CA ASP A 689 15.83 25.42 33.30
C ASP A 689 16.60 25.97 32.09
N ARG A 690 17.42 25.11 31.46
CA ARG A 690 18.09 25.45 30.21
C ARG A 690 17.10 25.76 29.09
N LEU A 691 16.08 24.92 28.90
CA LEU A 691 15.08 25.15 27.84
C LEU A 691 14.38 26.50 28.03
N TYR A 692 13.92 26.81 29.25
CA TYR A 692 13.31 28.10 29.57
C TYR A 692 14.27 29.28 29.42
N GLY A 693 15.55 29.12 29.77
CA GLY A 693 16.59 30.12 29.53
C GLY A 693 16.81 30.38 28.02
N GLN A 694 16.81 29.34 27.21
CA GLN A 694 16.92 29.46 25.75
C GLN A 694 15.69 30.15 25.14
N MET A 695 14.48 29.81 25.61
CA MET A 695 13.25 30.52 25.24
C MET A 695 13.33 32.00 25.59
N TYR A 696 13.77 32.33 26.80
CA TYR A 696 13.90 33.71 27.26
C TYR A 696 14.90 34.50 26.39
N LYS A 697 16.04 33.90 26.04
CA LYS A 697 17.03 34.51 25.14
C LYS A 697 16.46 34.73 23.73
N ALA A 698 15.75 33.76 23.18
CA ALA A 698 15.27 33.78 21.81
C ALA A 698 14.00 34.62 21.60
N LEU A 699 13.20 34.85 22.64
CA LEU A 699 12.03 35.75 22.57
C LEU A 699 12.44 37.23 22.53
N LYS A 700 11.74 38.02 21.72
CA LYS A 700 11.84 39.49 21.72
C LYS A 700 11.32 40.07 23.04
N PRO A 701 11.79 41.25 23.48
CA PRO A 701 11.15 41.99 24.56
C PRO A 701 9.67 42.21 24.22
N GLY A 702 8.77 41.89 25.15
CA GLY A 702 7.33 41.87 24.92
C GLY A 702 6.78 40.64 24.19
N GLY A 703 7.62 39.69 23.77
CA GLY A 703 7.21 38.42 23.18
C GLY A 703 6.58 37.46 24.20
N TRP A 704 5.72 36.56 23.73
CA TRP A 704 4.92 35.67 24.58
C TRP A 704 5.39 34.22 24.50
N PHE A 705 5.17 33.45 25.56
CA PHE A 705 5.25 31.99 25.48
C PHE A 705 3.99 31.34 26.06
N GLN A 706 3.73 30.11 25.62
CA GLN A 706 2.72 29.22 26.22
C GLN A 706 3.30 27.81 26.34
N HIS A 707 3.13 27.18 27.50
CA HIS A 707 3.55 25.82 27.76
C HIS A 707 2.38 25.01 28.34
N ILE A 708 2.05 23.89 27.70
CA ILE A 708 0.92 23.01 28.07
C ILE A 708 1.41 21.57 28.27
N GLU A 709 1.19 21.01 29.45
CA GLU A 709 1.52 19.61 29.76
C GLU A 709 0.35 18.91 30.48
N PRO A 710 0.06 17.65 30.15
CA PRO A 710 -0.94 16.86 30.86
C PRO A 710 -0.42 16.39 32.21
N ASP A 711 -1.31 16.25 33.20
CA ASP A 711 -1.00 15.55 34.44
C ASP A 711 -1.14 14.04 34.22
N LEU A 712 -0.20 13.26 34.72
CA LEU A 712 -0.30 11.80 34.71
C LEU A 712 -1.25 11.28 35.79
N GLN A 713 -1.48 12.06 36.85
CA GLN A 713 -2.42 11.66 37.89
C GLN A 713 -3.87 11.82 37.40
N MET A 714 -4.54 10.68 37.26
CA MET A 714 -5.97 10.62 36.97
C MET A 714 -6.80 10.43 38.24
N LEU A 715 -8.06 10.85 38.18
CA LEU A 715 -8.99 10.85 39.30
C LEU A 715 -10.39 10.45 38.85
N SER A 716 -11.26 10.15 39.81
CA SER A 716 -12.66 9.77 39.59
C SER A 716 -13.59 10.83 40.19
N GLN A 717 -14.66 11.19 39.48
CA GLN A 717 -15.77 11.96 40.07
C GLN A 717 -16.87 11.06 40.67
N ASN A 718 -16.73 9.73 40.58
CA ASN A 718 -17.64 8.82 41.25
C ASN A 718 -17.28 8.72 42.75
N PRO A 719 -18.17 9.14 43.67
CA PRO A 719 -17.91 9.07 45.11
C PRO A 719 -17.75 7.64 45.65
N GLU A 720 -18.21 6.63 44.90
CA GLU A 720 -18.04 5.21 45.25
C GLU A 720 -16.64 4.66 44.94
N ILE A 721 -15.84 5.38 44.15
CA ILE A 721 -14.49 4.97 43.77
C ILE A 721 -13.49 5.81 44.55
N LYS A 722 -12.80 5.14 45.48
CA LYS A 722 -11.67 5.72 46.19
C LYS A 722 -10.40 5.49 45.37
N VAL A 723 -9.76 6.58 44.94
CA VAL A 723 -8.45 6.53 44.27
C VAL A 723 -7.38 6.57 45.36
N ASP A 724 -7.05 5.40 45.90
CA ASP A 724 -5.99 5.21 46.89
C ASP A 724 -4.65 4.82 46.23
N ASP A 725 -3.65 4.43 47.02
CA ASP A 725 -2.30 4.12 46.55
C ASP A 725 -2.23 2.90 45.62
N GLU A 726 -3.18 1.98 45.74
CA GLU A 726 -3.26 0.74 44.95
C GLU A 726 -4.11 0.92 43.68
N HIS A 727 -4.93 1.97 43.63
CA HIS A 727 -5.75 2.25 42.45
C HIS A 727 -4.90 2.48 41.19
N ILE A 728 -5.33 1.94 40.04
CA ILE A 728 -4.55 2.00 38.78
C ILE A 728 -4.12 3.41 38.39
N PHE A 729 -4.94 4.44 38.65
CA PHE A 729 -4.59 5.83 38.35
C PHE A 729 -3.38 6.33 39.14
N THR A 730 -3.27 5.92 40.40
CA THR A 730 -2.12 6.28 41.26
C THR A 730 -0.89 5.46 40.87
N ARG A 731 -1.07 4.17 40.59
CA ARG A 731 0.03 3.32 40.09
C ARG A 731 0.56 3.80 38.74
N TRP A 732 -0.31 4.25 37.84
CA TRP A 732 0.05 4.87 36.56
C TRP A 732 0.97 6.07 36.76
N ALA A 733 0.58 7.03 37.60
CA ALA A 733 1.43 8.18 37.89
C ALA A 733 2.79 7.76 38.48
N LYS A 734 2.79 6.84 39.46
CA LYS A 734 4.03 6.35 40.11
C LYS A 734 5.00 5.70 39.12
N VAL A 735 4.52 4.84 38.22
CA VAL A 735 5.35 4.13 37.25
C VAL A 735 6.03 5.11 36.29
N PHE A 736 5.29 6.09 35.76
CA PHE A 736 5.87 7.07 34.84
C PHE A 736 6.78 8.09 35.54
N THR A 737 6.52 8.43 36.81
CA THR A 737 7.47 9.20 37.62
C THR A 737 8.78 8.43 37.79
N GLN A 738 8.72 7.13 38.10
CA GLN A 738 9.92 6.28 38.23
C GLN A 738 10.68 6.18 36.90
N VAL A 739 9.98 6.07 35.77
CA VAL A 739 10.61 6.12 34.43
C VAL A 739 11.38 7.43 34.27
N GLY A 740 10.74 8.56 34.58
CA GLY A 740 11.33 9.88 34.44
C GLY A 740 12.58 10.08 35.30
N GLU A 741 12.56 9.57 36.53
CA GLU A 741 13.72 9.55 37.43
C GLU A 741 14.87 8.72 36.86
N THR A 742 14.55 7.56 36.26
CA THR A 742 15.55 6.66 35.67
C THR A 742 16.26 7.28 34.47
N ILE A 743 15.53 8.00 33.61
CA ILE A 743 16.09 8.62 32.39
C ILE A 743 16.51 10.09 32.58
N GLY A 744 16.32 10.65 33.77
CA GLY A 744 16.57 12.05 34.06
C GLY A 744 15.67 13.03 33.30
N CYS A 745 14.49 12.60 32.84
CA CYS A 745 13.53 13.44 32.11
C CYS A 745 12.17 13.38 32.83
N THR A 746 11.77 14.46 33.49
CA THR A 746 10.59 14.45 34.37
C THR A 746 9.27 14.33 33.59
N PHE A 747 8.34 13.55 34.13
CA PHE A 747 6.94 13.52 33.70
C PHE A 747 5.99 14.27 34.66
N ASP A 748 6.50 14.78 35.78
CA ASP A 748 5.70 15.42 36.82
C ASP A 748 5.83 16.95 36.74
N PHE A 749 4.70 17.60 36.42
CA PHE A 749 4.51 19.05 36.36
C PHE A 749 3.50 19.58 37.37
N SER A 750 3.15 18.77 38.38
CA SER A 750 2.28 19.17 39.46
C SER A 750 2.89 20.29 40.32
N ASN A 751 2.12 20.78 41.29
CA ASN A 751 2.58 21.75 42.31
C ASN A 751 3.12 23.08 41.74
N GLY A 752 2.67 23.49 40.55
CA GLY A 752 3.01 24.79 39.97
C GLY A 752 4.40 24.87 39.35
N LYS A 753 5.07 23.74 39.11
CA LYS A 753 6.42 23.66 38.54
C LYS A 753 6.61 24.48 37.26
N LEU A 754 5.62 24.46 36.37
CA LEU A 754 5.62 25.27 35.13
C LEU A 754 5.74 26.79 35.40
N SER A 755 5.09 27.28 36.47
CA SER A 755 5.15 28.70 36.85
C SER A 755 6.47 29.06 37.50
N THR A 756 7.05 28.15 38.28
CA THR A 756 8.37 28.33 38.90
C THR A 756 9.44 28.45 37.82
N LEU A 757 9.51 27.50 36.89
CA LEU A 757 10.44 27.53 35.75
C LEU A 757 10.34 28.83 34.94
N ALA A 758 9.12 29.31 34.69
CA ALA A 758 8.90 30.57 33.99
C ALA A 758 9.42 31.79 34.76
N LYS A 759 9.15 31.86 36.06
CA LYS A 759 9.57 32.98 36.91
C LYS A 759 11.09 33.00 37.11
N ASP A 760 11.68 31.83 37.33
CA ASP A 760 13.12 31.68 37.53
C ASP A 760 13.91 32.05 36.27
N ALA A 761 13.35 31.78 35.08
CA ALA A 761 13.91 32.25 33.81
C ALA A 761 13.73 33.76 33.54
N GLY A 762 12.94 34.47 34.35
CA GLY A 762 12.76 35.93 34.27
C GLY A 762 11.51 36.40 33.50
N PHE A 763 10.58 35.51 33.17
CA PHE A 763 9.31 35.92 32.53
C PHE A 763 8.39 36.64 33.51
N VAL A 764 7.63 37.63 33.00
CA VAL A 764 6.63 38.41 33.75
C VAL A 764 5.21 38.04 33.30
N SER A 765 4.21 38.48 34.06
CA SER A 765 2.79 38.20 33.78
C SER A 765 2.46 36.69 33.69
N VAL A 766 3.24 35.87 34.40
CA VAL A 766 3.12 34.40 34.39
C VAL A 766 1.77 34.00 34.98
N THR A 767 0.90 33.44 34.15
CA THR A 767 -0.47 33.08 34.50
C THR A 767 -0.66 31.55 34.38
N PRO A 768 -0.69 30.81 35.51
CA PRO A 768 -1.03 29.39 35.49
C PRO A 768 -2.53 29.16 35.27
N GLN A 769 -2.85 28.10 34.55
CA GLN A 769 -4.19 27.60 34.31
C GLN A 769 -4.20 26.09 34.51
N THR A 770 -5.19 25.61 35.25
CA THR A 770 -5.44 24.18 35.44
C THR A 770 -6.78 23.84 34.84
N HIS A 771 -6.78 22.99 33.83
CA HIS A 771 -7.98 22.55 33.14
C HIS A 771 -8.35 21.15 33.60
N LYS A 772 -9.56 20.98 34.12
CA LYS A 772 -10.11 19.67 34.48
C LYS A 772 -10.72 19.01 33.25
N ILE A 773 -10.09 17.94 32.77
CA ILE A 773 -10.44 17.30 31.51
C ILE A 773 -11.12 15.95 31.78
N PRO A 774 -12.39 15.77 31.39
CA PRO A 774 -13.05 14.49 31.52
C PRO A 774 -12.43 13.46 30.57
N ILE A 775 -12.40 12.20 30.97
CA ILE A 775 -11.98 11.09 30.12
C ILE A 775 -13.22 10.21 29.89
N GLY A 776 -13.69 10.15 28.64
CA GLY A 776 -14.91 9.45 28.24
C GLY A 776 -16.18 10.31 28.20
N ARG A 777 -17.30 9.66 27.86
CA ARG A 777 -18.58 10.33 27.50
C ARG A 777 -19.52 10.62 28.67
N TRP A 778 -19.04 10.53 29.91
CA TRP A 778 -19.86 10.62 31.12
C TRP A 778 -20.36 12.03 31.52
N PRO A 779 -19.75 13.17 31.10
CA PRO A 779 -20.29 14.49 31.43
C PRO A 779 -21.70 14.70 30.84
N LYS A 780 -22.57 15.39 31.58
CA LYS A 780 -23.90 15.80 31.07
C LYS A 780 -23.83 17.02 30.15
N ASP A 781 -22.89 17.93 30.44
CA ASP A 781 -22.65 19.11 29.63
C ASP A 781 -22.14 18.71 28.23
N LYS A 782 -22.77 19.27 27.18
CA LYS A 782 -22.53 18.86 25.79
C LYS A 782 -21.07 19.08 25.38
N LYS A 783 -20.48 20.22 25.78
CA LYS A 783 -19.10 20.59 25.44
C LYS A 783 -18.08 19.71 26.17
N LYS A 784 -18.27 19.48 27.47
CA LYS A 784 -17.41 18.58 28.25
C LYS A 784 -17.55 17.11 27.81
N LYS A 785 -18.72 16.69 27.36
CA LYS A 785 -18.95 15.34 26.82
C LYS A 785 -18.21 15.12 25.51
N GLU A 786 -18.24 16.11 24.63
CA GLU A 786 -17.48 16.11 23.37
C GLU A 786 -15.98 16.08 23.66
N LEU A 787 -15.49 17.01 24.49
CA LEU A 787 -14.09 17.04 24.95
C LEU A 787 -13.64 15.69 25.52
N GLY A 788 -14.43 15.11 26.44
CA GLY A 788 -14.09 13.82 27.04
C GLY A 788 -14.17 12.63 26.09
N THR A 789 -15.00 12.70 25.04
CA THR A 789 -15.04 11.67 23.99
C THR A 789 -13.70 11.61 23.26
N PHE A 790 -13.17 12.75 22.84
CA PHE A 790 -11.89 12.82 22.12
C PHE A 790 -10.70 12.46 23.01
N VAL A 791 -10.68 12.90 24.28
CA VAL A 791 -9.63 12.54 25.25
C VAL A 791 -9.63 11.03 25.51
N GLY A 792 -10.81 10.41 25.65
CA GLY A 792 -10.93 8.96 25.83
C GLY A 792 -10.45 8.18 24.61
N LEU A 793 -10.76 8.66 23.40
CA LEU A 793 -10.31 8.05 22.15
C LEU A 793 -8.79 8.15 21.98
N SER A 794 -8.20 9.32 22.25
CA SER A 794 -6.74 9.50 22.16
C SER A 794 -6.00 8.60 23.15
N PHE A 795 -6.50 8.47 24.40
CA PHE A 795 -5.91 7.54 25.37
C PHE A 795 -6.03 6.09 24.92
N SER A 796 -7.20 5.67 24.40
CA SER A 796 -7.40 4.29 23.93
C SER A 796 -6.50 3.91 22.76
N GLN A 797 -6.23 4.83 21.84
CA GLN A 797 -5.35 4.59 20.70
C GLN A 797 -3.87 4.58 21.10
N ALA A 798 -3.44 5.49 21.96
CA ALA A 798 -2.03 5.65 22.34
C ALA A 798 -1.55 4.70 23.45
N LEU A 799 -2.45 4.12 24.26
CA LEU A 799 -2.09 3.42 25.52
C LEU A 799 -0.98 2.39 25.36
N ASP A 800 -1.14 1.47 24.41
CA ASP A 800 -0.20 0.35 24.20
C ASP A 800 1.17 0.81 23.70
N GLY A 801 1.20 1.83 22.84
CA GLY A 801 2.43 2.41 22.32
C GLY A 801 3.16 3.24 23.39
N PHE A 802 2.40 3.90 24.26
CA PHE A 802 2.92 4.77 25.31
C PHE A 802 3.56 4.01 26.48
N VAL A 803 3.15 2.76 26.75
CA VAL A 803 3.72 1.95 27.85
C VAL A 803 4.86 1.03 27.43
N LYS A 804 4.95 0.62 26.16
CA LYS A 804 5.89 -0.43 25.73
C LYS A 804 7.35 -0.07 26.00
N LEU A 805 7.82 1.08 25.53
CA LEU A 805 9.21 1.51 25.74
C LEU A 805 9.48 1.85 27.23
N PRO A 806 8.65 2.66 27.92
CA PRO A 806 8.85 2.97 29.34
C PRO A 806 8.90 1.76 30.27
N LEU A 807 7.97 0.80 30.11
CA LEU A 807 7.87 -0.31 31.05
C LEU A 807 8.81 -1.45 30.68
N CYS A 808 8.86 -1.89 29.41
CA CYS A 808 9.66 -3.06 29.03
C CYS A 808 11.14 -2.71 28.81
N GLU A 809 11.45 -1.56 28.20
CA GLU A 809 12.84 -1.24 27.85
C GLU A 809 13.56 -0.44 28.95
N ILE A 810 12.88 0.47 29.64
CA ILE A 810 13.48 1.28 30.71
C ILE A 810 13.37 0.59 32.07
N LEU A 811 12.16 0.24 32.52
CA LEU A 811 11.96 -0.42 33.82
C LEU A 811 12.15 -1.94 33.80
N LYS A 812 12.40 -2.54 32.62
CA LYS A 812 12.66 -3.98 32.45
C LYS A 812 11.51 -4.89 32.91
N TRP A 813 10.27 -4.41 32.82
CA TRP A 813 9.08 -5.24 33.06
C TRP A 813 8.94 -6.31 31.98
N SER A 814 8.38 -7.45 32.36
CA SER A 814 8.02 -8.48 31.38
C SER A 814 6.89 -7.98 30.46
N PRO A 815 6.81 -8.47 29.20
CA PRO A 815 5.70 -8.15 28.30
C PRO A 815 4.33 -8.45 28.91
N GLU A 816 4.24 -9.51 29.72
CA GLU A 816 3.01 -9.97 30.38
C GLU A 816 2.56 -8.97 31.45
N GLU A 817 3.46 -8.49 32.30
CA GLU A 817 3.18 -7.48 33.32
C GLU A 817 2.72 -6.16 32.71
N MET A 818 3.37 -5.72 31.62
CA MET A 818 2.98 -4.51 30.89
C MET A 818 1.59 -4.64 30.26
N GLN A 819 1.28 -5.77 29.63
CA GLN A 819 -0.04 -6.01 29.03
C GLN A 819 -1.15 -6.02 30.08
N LEU A 820 -0.91 -6.64 31.25
CA LEU A 820 -1.86 -6.64 32.37
C LEU A 820 -2.11 -5.21 32.88
N PHE A 821 -1.06 -4.42 33.03
CA PHE A 821 -1.14 -3.03 33.46
C PHE A 821 -1.94 -2.16 32.48
N ALA A 822 -1.67 -2.28 31.17
CA ALA A 822 -2.41 -1.59 30.13
C ALA A 822 -3.88 -2.03 30.05
N ALA A 823 -4.16 -3.33 30.20
CA ALA A 823 -5.52 -3.86 30.19
C ALA A 823 -6.34 -3.36 31.38
N GLU A 824 -5.76 -3.30 32.58
CA GLU A 824 -6.42 -2.77 33.77
C GLU A 824 -6.76 -1.28 33.59
N MET A 825 -5.81 -0.49 33.08
CA MET A 825 -6.01 0.92 32.78
C MET A 825 -7.14 1.13 31.76
N ARG A 826 -7.15 0.36 30.67
CA ARG A 826 -8.20 0.39 29.64
C ARG A 826 -9.58 0.06 30.22
N LYS A 827 -9.67 -0.97 31.07
CA LYS A 827 -10.93 -1.38 31.70
C LYS A 827 -11.54 -0.26 32.54
N ILE A 828 -10.72 0.47 33.29
CA ILE A 828 -11.19 1.55 34.17
C ILE A 828 -11.58 2.80 33.37
N LEU A 829 -10.84 3.14 32.31
CA LEU A 829 -11.15 4.29 31.43
C LEU A 829 -12.41 4.06 30.57
N MET A 830 -12.66 2.83 30.11
CA MET A 830 -13.83 2.49 29.30
C MET A 830 -15.13 2.39 30.12
N ASN A 831 -15.04 2.39 31.46
CA ASN A 831 -16.21 2.34 32.31
C ASN A 831 -16.76 3.76 32.57
N PRO A 832 -17.92 4.15 32.01
CA PRO A 832 -18.48 5.48 32.22
C PRO A 832 -18.92 5.73 33.67
N LYS A 833 -19.12 4.67 34.48
CA LYS A 833 -19.40 4.80 35.91
C LYS A 833 -18.17 5.26 36.68
N THR A 834 -16.96 5.09 36.15
CA THR A 834 -15.74 5.62 36.77
C THR A 834 -15.76 7.14 36.83
N LYS A 835 -16.40 7.81 35.86
CA LYS A 835 -16.38 9.27 35.73
C LYS A 835 -14.95 9.83 35.83
N ALA A 836 -14.03 9.20 35.08
CA ALA A 836 -12.61 9.50 35.11
C ALA A 836 -12.32 10.90 34.57
N PHE A 837 -11.34 11.59 35.15
CA PHE A 837 -10.84 12.87 34.69
C PHE A 837 -9.35 13.01 34.99
N GLY A 838 -8.65 13.83 34.20
CA GLY A 838 -7.29 14.27 34.46
C GLY A 838 -7.20 15.79 34.54
N HIS A 839 -6.01 16.30 34.83
CA HIS A 839 -5.72 17.72 34.72
C HIS A 839 -4.79 17.98 33.54
N VAL A 840 -4.90 19.16 32.96
CA VAL A 840 -3.92 19.71 32.01
C VAL A 840 -3.46 21.03 32.59
N PHE A 841 -2.15 21.17 32.75
CA PHE A 841 -1.53 22.40 33.22
C PHE A 841 -1.09 23.23 32.03
N SER A 842 -1.46 24.51 32.04
CA SER A 842 -1.06 25.49 31.05
C SER A 842 -0.46 26.69 31.78
N VAL A 843 0.63 27.23 31.26
CA VAL A 843 1.15 28.52 31.71
C VAL A 843 1.49 29.36 30.50
N TYR A 844 1.20 30.65 30.58
CA TYR A 844 1.69 31.62 29.62
C TYR A 844 2.25 32.83 30.34
N GLY A 845 3.18 33.51 29.69
CA GLY A 845 3.85 34.69 30.22
C GLY A 845 4.56 35.46 29.14
N GLN A 846 5.11 36.61 29.51
CA GLN A 846 5.71 37.56 28.57
C GLN A 846 7.15 37.84 28.98
N LYS A 847 8.04 38.01 28.01
CA LYS A 847 9.36 38.58 28.28
C LYS A 847 9.18 40.08 28.58
N PRO A 848 9.81 40.64 29.64
CA PRO A 848 9.68 42.06 29.95
C PRO A 848 9.96 42.96 28.75
N GLU A 849 9.19 44.04 28.61
CA GLU A 849 9.53 45.10 27.66
C GLU A 849 10.84 45.77 28.07
N ARG A 850 11.60 46.29 27.10
CA ARG A 850 12.77 47.12 27.43
C ARG A 850 12.29 48.34 28.23
N PRO A 851 13.01 48.74 29.29
CA PRO A 851 12.73 50.02 29.95
C PRO A 851 12.71 51.12 28.89
N LYS A 852 11.65 51.92 28.82
CA LYS A 852 11.66 53.14 27.99
C LYS A 852 12.82 53.98 28.49
N GLU A 853 13.86 54.17 27.67
CA GLU A 853 14.89 55.16 27.95
C GLU A 853 14.18 56.51 28.14
N SER A 854 14.22 57.05 29.36
CA SER A 854 13.78 58.40 29.63
C SER A 854 14.62 59.31 28.73
N SER A 855 13.98 59.96 27.77
CA SER A 855 14.63 60.96 26.91
C SER A 855 15.35 61.97 27.81
N PRO A 856 16.61 62.35 27.50
CA PRO A 856 17.29 63.39 28.26
C PRO A 856 16.46 64.67 28.13
N ALA A 857 16.19 65.32 29.27
CA ALA A 857 15.60 66.65 29.28
C ALA A 857 16.46 67.57 28.41
N ALA A 858 15.82 68.23 27.45
CA ALA A 858 16.46 69.23 26.63
C ALA A 858 16.86 70.44 27.51
N GLU A 859 18.16 70.75 27.55
CA GLU A 859 18.69 72.09 27.78
C GLU A 859 19.21 72.66 26.46
#